data_AF-A0A7C6XM59-F1
#
_entry.id   AF-A0A7C6XM59-F1
#
_cell.length_a   1.000
_cell.length_b   1.000
_cell.length_c   1.000
_cell.angle_alpha   90.00
_cell.angle_beta   90.00
_cell.angle_gamma   90.00
#
_symmetry.space_group_name_H-M   'P 1'
#
loop_
_entity.id
_entity.type
_entity.pdbx_description
1 polymer ?
#
loop_
_entity_poly.entity_id
_entity_poly.type
_entity_poly.pdbx_seq_one_letter_code
_entity_poly.pdbx_strand_id
1 'polypeptide(L)'
;PRHIEVQILADNDSNAIHLFERDCSVQRRHQKVVEIAPAPNLDPEIAAALHADALKFAKALGYQNAGTVEFLLETDGPRAGKHVFIEMNPRVQVEHTVTEEITDVDIVASQMRIAAGESLEEIGLRQEEMRIKGAALQCRITTEDPANSFRPDTGTITAYRSAGGAGVRLDGGTVHAGAAVSPHFDSMLVKLSCRGRDFAQAVGRAKRALAEFRIRGVSSNIGFLQAVLDDPAFVAGDLSTSFIEERPQLFDARVSADRGSKLLDYLADVTVNRPHGEPGLRIRPGDKLPSIDLSAAPAPGSRDRLAELGPEGFARALREQTALAVTDTTFRDAHQSLLATRVRTRDLLAVAGHVSRMTPELLSIEAWGGATYDVALRFLGEDPWERLEALREAVPNINLQMLLRGRNTVGYTPYPTEVTDAFVDEAARTGIDIFRIFDALNDVEQMRPAIEAVRGTNTSVAEVALCYTSDILDPREELYTLDYYLRLAEQIVNAGAHVLAIKDMAGLLRPAATAKLVTALRENFDLPVHVHTHDTAGGQLATLYAAASAGADAVDAASAAMAGTTSQPSLSALVAAFENTERDTGISLDAVSDLEPYWESVRKLYAPFESGLAGPTGRVYRHEIPGGQLSNLRQQAVALGLGERFEDIEKMYAAADSILGHLVKVTPSSKVVGDLALHLVGAGVAPEEFAENPDKFDIPDSVIGFLNGDLGDPPGGWPEPFRTKALAGRSAKPLVEHLEPADAQALETPGRDRKDKLNELLFPGPTKEFLAMRSNFGDLSVVETSEYLYGLTGGEEHAVELAKGKNLLIGVQAIGGTDERGMRSVMFTLNGQLRPLQVRDRSVESEVKTAEKADPNNRGHVGSPFAGVVTMQVNEGDKVEAGDTVATIEAMKMEATITTQTAGTVSRVAIADVQQLEGGDLVVVIDA
;
A
#
# COMPACT_ATOMS: atom_id res chain seq x y z
N PRO A 1 12.01 -21.26 -40.63
CA PRO A 1 12.08 -20.31 -41.78
C PRO A 1 12.02 -18.83 -41.36
N ARG A 2 12.51 -17.95 -42.23
CA ARG A 2 12.25 -16.50 -42.23
C ARG A 2 11.09 -16.18 -43.17
N HIS A 3 10.30 -15.18 -42.82
CA HIS A 3 9.27 -14.60 -43.69
C HIS A 3 9.87 -13.37 -44.37
N ILE A 4 10.20 -13.48 -45.66
CA ILE A 4 10.78 -12.40 -46.45
C ILE A 4 9.80 -11.98 -47.54
N GLU A 5 9.61 -10.69 -47.72
CA GLU A 5 8.69 -10.16 -48.72
C GLU A 5 9.33 -9.06 -49.56
N VAL A 6 8.96 -8.94 -50.83
CA VAL A 6 9.57 -8.01 -51.78
C VAL A 6 8.53 -7.00 -52.25
N GLN A 7 8.82 -5.71 -52.06
CA GLN A 7 7.96 -4.62 -52.51
C GLN A 7 8.08 -4.44 -54.01
N ILE A 8 6.96 -4.42 -54.72
CA ILE A 8 6.86 -4.14 -56.15
C ILE A 8 6.10 -2.83 -56.39
N LEU A 9 6.57 -2.06 -57.36
CA LEU A 9 5.82 -1.00 -58.03
C LEU A 9 5.80 -1.31 -59.53
N ALA A 10 4.61 -1.31 -60.13
CA ALA A 10 4.45 -1.52 -61.56
C ALA A 10 3.52 -0.47 -62.19
N ASP A 11 3.87 0.05 -63.37
CA ASP A 11 3.03 1.00 -64.11
C ASP A 11 2.04 0.32 -65.06
N ASN A 12 1.23 1.13 -65.76
CA ASN A 12 0.19 0.63 -66.66
C ASN A 12 0.76 -0.03 -67.92
N ASP A 13 2.04 0.18 -68.24
CA ASP A 13 2.74 -0.41 -69.38
C ASP A 13 3.43 -1.74 -69.01
N SER A 14 3.13 -2.29 -67.83
CA SER A 14 3.71 -3.52 -67.30
C SER A 14 5.22 -3.43 -67.02
N ASN A 15 5.78 -2.22 -66.88
CA ASN A 15 7.10 -2.05 -66.29
C ASN A 15 6.99 -2.26 -64.79
N ALA A 16 7.94 -2.99 -64.20
CA ALA A 16 7.95 -3.27 -62.77
C ALA A 16 9.37 -3.11 -62.20
N ILE A 17 9.46 -2.50 -61.02
CA ILE A 17 10.66 -2.40 -60.19
C ILE A 17 10.40 -3.01 -58.81
N HIS A 18 11.46 -3.47 -58.16
CA HIS A 18 11.41 -3.82 -56.74
C HIS A 18 12.04 -2.71 -55.89
N LEU A 19 11.48 -2.48 -54.71
CA LEU A 19 12.01 -1.57 -53.69
C LEU A 19 12.65 -2.36 -52.54
N PHE A 20 13.43 -3.37 -52.92
CA PHE A 20 14.07 -4.33 -52.00
C PHE A 20 13.07 -5.14 -51.16
N GLU A 21 13.60 -5.86 -50.17
CA GLU A 21 12.89 -6.78 -49.32
C GLU A 21 12.67 -6.24 -47.90
N ARG A 22 11.68 -6.84 -47.22
CA ARG A 22 11.43 -6.69 -45.79
C ARG A 22 11.48 -8.06 -45.12
N ASP A 23 12.00 -8.10 -43.90
CA ASP A 23 11.89 -9.24 -43.01
C ASP A 23 10.71 -9.06 -42.06
N CYS A 24 9.73 -9.96 -42.17
CA CYS A 24 8.51 -10.00 -41.37
C CYS A 24 8.46 -11.25 -40.47
N SER A 25 9.62 -11.84 -40.16
CA SER A 25 9.72 -13.08 -39.39
C SER A 25 9.25 -12.94 -37.94
N VAL A 26 9.30 -11.74 -37.37
CA VAL A 26 8.85 -11.51 -35.99
C VAL A 26 7.33 -11.42 -35.97
N GLN A 27 6.70 -12.57 -35.76
CA GLN A 27 5.25 -12.75 -35.79
C GLN A 27 4.75 -13.57 -34.59
N ARG A 28 3.48 -13.41 -34.25
CA ARG A 28 2.75 -14.21 -33.25
C ARG A 28 1.50 -14.78 -33.89
N ARG A 29 1.31 -16.10 -33.88
CA ARG A 29 0.13 -16.78 -34.46
C ARG A 29 -0.24 -16.25 -35.87
N HIS A 30 0.77 -16.13 -36.73
CA HIS A 30 0.64 -15.60 -38.11
C HIS A 30 0.34 -14.11 -38.24
N GLN A 31 0.39 -13.33 -37.15
CA GLN A 31 0.27 -11.88 -37.16
C GLN A 31 1.65 -11.22 -37.05
N LYS A 32 2.03 -10.38 -38.02
CA LYS A 32 3.29 -9.62 -38.01
C LYS A 32 3.31 -8.62 -36.85
N VAL A 33 4.42 -8.58 -36.11
CA VAL A 33 4.59 -7.73 -34.91
C VAL A 33 5.65 -6.66 -35.14
N VAL A 34 6.80 -7.05 -35.68
CA VAL A 34 7.92 -6.16 -36.03
C VAL A 34 8.39 -6.48 -37.44
N GLU A 35 8.49 -5.45 -38.28
CA GLU A 35 8.95 -5.57 -39.67
C GLU A 35 10.23 -4.77 -39.87
N ILE A 36 11.19 -5.30 -40.63
CA ILE A 36 12.53 -4.72 -40.78
C ILE A 36 12.87 -4.59 -42.27
N ALA A 37 13.51 -3.49 -42.67
CA ALA A 37 14.02 -3.28 -44.03
C ALA A 37 15.44 -2.69 -44.00
N PRO A 38 16.39 -3.16 -44.80
CA PRO A 38 16.37 -4.46 -45.51
C PRO A 38 16.40 -5.64 -44.53
N ALA A 39 16.33 -6.87 -45.03
CA ALA A 39 16.41 -8.06 -44.18
C ALA A 39 17.82 -8.20 -43.56
N PRO A 40 17.97 -8.24 -42.22
CA PRO A 40 19.30 -8.30 -41.59
C PRO A 40 19.99 -9.63 -41.89
N ASN A 41 21.31 -9.60 -42.11
CA ASN A 41 22.14 -10.79 -42.40
C ASN A 41 21.62 -11.68 -43.54
N LEU A 42 20.88 -11.11 -44.50
CA LEU A 42 20.45 -11.87 -45.69
C LEU A 42 21.61 -11.96 -46.68
N ASP A 43 21.89 -13.16 -47.19
CA ASP A 43 22.90 -13.36 -48.23
C ASP A 43 22.51 -12.55 -49.49
N PRO A 44 23.41 -11.70 -50.02
CA PRO A 44 23.14 -10.91 -51.22
C PRO A 44 22.70 -11.73 -52.44
N GLU A 45 23.19 -12.97 -52.60
CA GLU A 45 22.78 -13.85 -53.70
C GLU A 45 21.33 -14.31 -53.53
N ILE A 46 20.92 -14.61 -52.29
CA ILE A 46 19.54 -14.98 -51.96
C ILE A 46 18.62 -13.76 -52.14
N ALA A 47 19.04 -12.58 -51.67
CA ALA A 47 18.28 -11.35 -51.86
C ALA A 47 18.02 -11.07 -53.35
N ALA A 48 19.07 -11.16 -54.18
CA ALA A 48 18.95 -10.99 -55.63
C ALA A 48 18.01 -12.01 -56.28
N ALA A 49 18.03 -13.27 -55.81
CA ALA A 49 17.12 -14.32 -56.29
C ALA A 49 15.66 -14.01 -55.91
N LEU A 50 15.39 -13.60 -54.68
CA LEU A 50 14.07 -13.17 -54.22
C LEU A 50 13.53 -11.99 -55.04
N HIS A 51 14.38 -10.97 -55.29
CA HIS A 51 14.00 -9.80 -56.10
C HIS A 51 13.69 -10.18 -57.55
N ALA A 52 14.53 -11.02 -58.16
CA ALA A 52 14.35 -11.49 -59.52
C ALA A 52 13.07 -12.31 -59.68
N ASP A 53 12.79 -13.21 -58.74
CA ASP A 53 11.58 -14.04 -58.77
C ASP A 53 10.31 -13.22 -58.50
N ALA A 54 10.35 -12.23 -57.59
CA ALA A 54 9.24 -11.32 -57.36
C ALA A 54 8.92 -10.47 -58.61
N LEU A 55 9.95 -9.93 -59.28
CA LEU A 55 9.80 -9.21 -60.54
C LEU A 55 9.28 -10.10 -61.67
N LYS A 56 9.80 -11.34 -61.76
CA LYS A 56 9.34 -12.31 -62.75
C LYS A 56 7.87 -12.65 -62.54
N PHE A 57 7.44 -12.82 -61.29
CA PHE A 57 6.04 -13.05 -60.94
C PHE A 57 5.15 -11.87 -61.33
N ALA A 58 5.53 -10.64 -60.95
CA ALA A 58 4.78 -9.43 -61.29
C ALA A 58 4.64 -9.21 -62.81
N LYS A 59 5.74 -9.37 -63.56
CA LYS A 59 5.74 -9.23 -65.02
C LYS A 59 4.91 -10.29 -65.73
N ALA A 60 4.96 -11.53 -65.26
CA ALA A 60 4.17 -12.63 -65.85
C ALA A 60 2.66 -12.39 -65.72
N LEU A 61 2.23 -11.65 -64.70
CA LEU A 61 0.82 -11.30 -64.47
C LEU A 61 0.40 -9.99 -65.16
N GLY A 62 1.33 -9.21 -65.71
CA GLY A 62 1.05 -7.82 -66.11
C GLY A 62 0.56 -7.00 -64.91
N TYR A 63 1.18 -7.20 -63.75
CA TYR A 63 0.76 -6.55 -62.51
C TYR A 63 0.86 -5.02 -62.63
N GLN A 64 -0.05 -4.31 -61.98
CA GLN A 64 -0.12 -2.85 -61.98
C GLN A 64 -0.23 -2.35 -60.54
N ASN A 65 0.26 -1.13 -60.30
CA ASN A 65 0.27 -0.45 -59.01
C ASN A 65 1.25 -1.10 -57.99
N ALA A 66 1.10 -0.80 -56.69
CA ALA A 66 1.91 -1.37 -55.63
C ALA A 66 1.36 -2.71 -55.15
N GLY A 67 2.27 -3.69 -55.02
CA GLY A 67 1.97 -4.98 -54.43
C GLY A 67 3.22 -5.59 -53.79
N THR A 68 3.04 -6.64 -53.01
CA THR A 68 4.15 -7.29 -52.31
C THR A 68 4.09 -8.79 -52.56
N VAL A 69 5.23 -9.38 -52.94
CA VAL A 69 5.38 -10.83 -53.12
C VAL A 69 6.04 -11.41 -51.88
N GLU A 70 5.38 -12.35 -51.23
CA GLU A 70 5.83 -12.95 -49.96
C GLU A 70 6.46 -14.34 -50.17
N PHE A 71 7.51 -14.63 -49.41
CA PHE A 71 8.27 -15.87 -49.45
C PHE A 71 8.56 -16.40 -48.03
N LEU A 72 8.66 -17.72 -47.91
CA LEU A 72 9.33 -18.37 -46.79
C LEU A 72 10.73 -18.79 -47.21
N LEU A 73 11.74 -18.31 -46.48
CA LEU A 73 13.14 -18.66 -46.65
C LEU A 73 13.56 -19.68 -45.59
N GLU A 74 14.02 -20.85 -45.99
CA GLU A 74 14.56 -21.83 -45.04
C GLU A 74 15.97 -21.40 -44.60
N THR A 75 16.21 -21.35 -43.29
CA THR A 75 17.49 -20.90 -42.70
C THR A 75 18.34 -22.03 -42.15
N ASP A 76 17.77 -23.23 -41.98
CA ASP A 76 18.46 -24.41 -41.43
C ASP A 76 18.07 -25.70 -42.17
N GLY A 77 18.87 -26.75 -41.99
CA GLY A 77 18.64 -28.07 -42.55
C GLY A 77 18.96 -28.20 -44.05
N PRO A 78 18.56 -29.32 -44.69
CA PRO A 78 18.96 -29.65 -46.07
C PRO A 78 18.46 -28.69 -47.15
N ARG A 79 17.53 -27.79 -46.80
CA ARG A 79 16.96 -26.78 -47.70
C ARG A 79 17.40 -25.36 -47.35
N ALA A 80 18.35 -25.18 -46.43
CA ALA A 80 18.87 -23.86 -46.07
C ALA A 80 19.25 -23.06 -47.32
N GLY A 81 18.82 -21.80 -47.37
CA GLY A 81 19.01 -20.91 -48.51
C GLY A 81 17.98 -21.03 -49.63
N LYS A 82 17.00 -21.94 -49.54
CA LYS A 82 15.89 -22.03 -50.51
C LYS A 82 14.70 -21.19 -50.06
N HIS A 83 14.18 -20.35 -50.96
CA HIS A 83 12.92 -19.65 -50.78
C HIS A 83 11.75 -20.32 -51.51
N VAL A 84 10.55 -20.19 -50.94
CA VAL A 84 9.30 -20.65 -51.54
C VAL A 84 8.29 -19.51 -51.53
N PHE A 85 7.62 -19.29 -52.66
CA PHE A 85 6.51 -18.34 -52.76
C PHE A 85 5.35 -18.80 -51.87
N ILE A 86 4.70 -17.85 -51.18
CA ILE A 86 3.49 -18.12 -50.39
C ILE A 86 2.28 -17.35 -50.90
N GLU A 87 2.39 -16.03 -51.09
CA GLU A 87 1.30 -15.20 -51.56
C GLU A 87 1.80 -13.93 -52.24
N MET A 88 0.89 -13.24 -52.92
CA MET A 88 1.08 -11.84 -53.32
C MET A 88 -0.04 -11.02 -52.72
N ASN A 89 0.31 -9.95 -52.02
CA ASN A 89 -0.62 -8.95 -51.54
C ASN A 89 -0.82 -7.88 -52.63
N PRO A 90 -1.97 -7.83 -53.32
CA PRO A 90 -2.17 -6.93 -54.45
C PRO A 90 -2.59 -5.51 -53.99
N ARG A 91 -1.91 -4.99 -52.97
CA ARG A 91 -2.20 -3.70 -52.32
C ARG A 91 -0.98 -3.24 -51.53
N VAL A 92 -1.03 -1.99 -51.06
CA VAL A 92 -0.12 -1.49 -50.03
C VAL A 92 -0.26 -2.30 -48.73
N GLN A 93 0.86 -2.51 -48.05
CA GLN A 93 0.92 -3.17 -46.75
C GLN A 93 1.16 -2.16 -45.63
N VAL A 94 0.87 -2.58 -44.39
CA VAL A 94 0.96 -1.72 -43.21
C VAL A 94 2.41 -1.23 -43.01
N GLU A 95 3.35 -2.13 -43.28
CA GLU A 95 4.81 -2.05 -43.22
C GLU A 95 5.48 -1.41 -44.45
N HIS A 96 4.73 -0.81 -45.38
CA HIS A 96 5.36 -0.07 -46.50
C HIS A 96 6.31 1.03 -46.00
N THR A 97 6.03 1.60 -44.83
CA THR A 97 6.80 2.70 -44.22
C THR A 97 8.29 2.37 -44.09
N VAL A 98 8.67 1.13 -43.73
CA VAL A 98 10.10 0.78 -43.58
C VAL A 98 10.82 0.72 -44.92
N THR A 99 10.11 0.38 -46.01
CA THR A 99 10.65 0.46 -47.37
C THR A 99 10.84 1.91 -47.81
N GLU A 100 9.86 2.78 -47.52
CA GLU A 100 10.01 4.22 -47.82
C GLU A 100 11.21 4.81 -47.07
N GLU A 101 11.39 4.48 -45.80
CA GLU A 101 12.48 5.01 -44.98
C GLU A 101 13.88 4.62 -45.47
N ILE A 102 14.04 3.47 -46.15
CA ILE A 102 15.32 3.02 -46.71
C ILE A 102 15.51 3.36 -48.19
N THR A 103 14.47 3.78 -48.91
CA THR A 103 14.55 4.09 -50.35
C THR A 103 14.33 5.57 -50.66
N ASP A 104 13.70 6.32 -49.76
CA ASP A 104 13.09 7.64 -49.96
C ASP A 104 12.05 7.67 -51.10
N VAL A 105 11.45 6.52 -51.45
CA VAL A 105 10.34 6.44 -52.40
C VAL A 105 9.03 6.50 -51.62
N ASP A 106 8.21 7.50 -51.89
CA ASP A 106 6.83 7.57 -51.39
C ASP A 106 5.94 6.61 -52.21
N ILE A 107 5.67 5.44 -51.63
CA ILE A 107 4.94 4.36 -52.27
C ILE A 107 3.50 4.80 -52.49
N VAL A 108 2.86 5.43 -51.50
CA VAL A 108 1.44 5.81 -51.59
C VAL A 108 1.22 6.88 -52.66
N ALA A 109 2.07 7.89 -52.73
CA ALA A 109 2.04 8.89 -53.79
C ALA A 109 2.30 8.24 -55.16
N SER A 110 3.26 7.32 -55.25
CA SER A 110 3.54 6.58 -56.49
C SER A 110 2.32 5.78 -56.95
N GLN A 111 1.59 5.13 -56.04
CA GLN A 111 0.34 4.43 -56.37
C GLN A 111 -0.70 5.36 -57.01
N MET A 112 -0.86 6.58 -56.47
CA MET A 112 -1.80 7.57 -57.02
C MET A 112 -1.37 8.07 -58.41
N ARG A 113 -0.08 8.32 -58.61
CA ARG A 113 0.49 8.77 -59.90
C ARG A 113 0.37 7.70 -60.98
N ILE A 114 0.68 6.44 -60.64
CA ILE A 114 0.48 5.29 -61.53
C ILE A 114 -1.00 5.14 -61.89
N ALA A 115 -1.90 5.24 -60.91
CA ALA A 115 -3.34 5.17 -61.15
C ALA A 115 -3.85 6.34 -62.02
N ALA A 116 -3.18 7.49 -62.00
CA ALA A 116 -3.46 8.64 -62.86
C ALA A 116 -2.92 8.49 -64.30
N GLY A 117 -2.15 7.44 -64.58
CA GLY A 117 -1.63 7.14 -65.91
C GLY A 117 -0.13 7.37 -66.10
N GLU A 118 0.59 7.87 -65.08
CA GLU A 118 2.04 8.11 -65.18
C GLU A 118 2.84 6.79 -65.18
N SER A 119 3.85 6.72 -66.04
CA SER A 119 4.84 5.62 -66.08
C SER A 119 5.87 5.73 -64.95
N LEU A 120 6.56 4.64 -64.62
CA LEU A 120 7.64 4.67 -63.62
C LEU A 120 8.77 5.65 -64.02
N GLU A 121 9.03 5.81 -65.32
CA GLU A 121 10.03 6.74 -65.83
C GLU A 121 9.62 8.21 -65.60
N GLU A 122 8.35 8.57 -65.81
CA GLU A 122 7.80 9.91 -65.53
C GLU A 122 7.77 10.21 -64.03
N ILE A 123 7.60 9.18 -63.20
CA ILE A 123 7.69 9.28 -61.73
C ILE A 123 9.15 9.48 -61.28
N GLY A 124 10.12 9.13 -62.14
CA GLY A 124 11.55 9.23 -61.85
C GLY A 124 12.10 8.01 -61.11
N LEU A 125 11.48 6.84 -61.29
CA LEU A 125 11.87 5.60 -60.61
C LEU A 125 12.46 4.61 -61.61
N ARG A 126 13.74 4.27 -61.42
CA ARG A 126 14.47 3.28 -62.23
C ARG A 126 15.19 2.29 -61.32
N GLN A 127 15.18 1.01 -61.69
CA GLN A 127 15.76 -0.06 -60.87
C GLN A 127 17.25 0.18 -60.57
N GLU A 128 18.02 0.63 -61.57
CA GLU A 128 19.46 0.89 -61.42
C GLU A 128 19.80 2.09 -60.52
N GLU A 129 18.83 2.95 -60.17
CA GLU A 129 19.01 4.11 -59.30
C GLU A 129 18.58 3.83 -57.84
N MET A 130 17.84 2.74 -57.60
CA MET A 130 17.41 2.36 -56.26
C MET A 130 18.61 1.99 -55.39
N ARG A 131 18.70 2.57 -54.19
CA ARG A 131 19.76 2.32 -53.21
C ARG A 131 19.14 2.16 -51.82
N ILE A 132 19.66 1.22 -51.05
CA ILE A 132 19.34 1.07 -49.63
C ILE A 132 20.06 2.18 -48.84
N LYS A 133 19.31 2.95 -48.06
CA LYS A 133 19.80 4.01 -47.17
C LYS A 133 19.64 3.58 -45.72
N GLY A 134 20.64 2.86 -45.23
CA GLY A 134 20.67 2.37 -43.84
C GLY A 134 19.68 1.24 -43.60
N ALA A 135 19.00 1.27 -42.46
CA ALA A 135 17.98 0.28 -42.09
C ALA A 135 16.84 0.96 -41.35
N ALA A 136 15.65 0.36 -41.45
CA ALA A 136 14.45 0.78 -40.74
C ALA A 136 13.74 -0.43 -40.13
N LEU A 137 13.00 -0.18 -39.05
CA LEU A 137 12.08 -1.16 -38.49
C LEU A 137 10.78 -0.49 -38.08
N GLN A 138 9.69 -1.23 -38.07
CA GLN A 138 8.38 -0.80 -37.62
C GLN A 138 7.90 -1.68 -36.46
N CYS A 139 7.35 -1.04 -35.43
CA CYS A 139 6.60 -1.70 -34.36
C CYS A 139 5.14 -1.24 -34.40
N ARG A 140 4.21 -2.17 -34.23
CA ARG A 140 2.77 -1.87 -34.10
C ARG A 140 2.41 -1.75 -32.64
N ILE A 141 2.08 -0.54 -32.19
CA ILE A 141 1.59 -0.31 -30.83
C ILE A 141 0.08 -0.53 -30.83
N THR A 142 -0.39 -1.50 -30.04
CA THR A 142 -1.79 -1.94 -29.95
C THR A 142 -2.33 -1.83 -28.53
N THR A 143 -3.65 -1.93 -28.35
CA THR A 143 -4.30 -2.10 -27.02
C THR A 143 -4.31 -3.54 -26.51
N GLU A 144 -3.61 -4.47 -27.17
CA GLU A 144 -3.53 -5.84 -26.70
C GLU A 144 -2.72 -5.92 -25.40
N ASP A 145 -3.27 -6.60 -24.40
CA ASP A 145 -2.59 -6.82 -23.12
C ASP A 145 -1.81 -8.15 -23.12
N PRO A 146 -0.47 -8.14 -23.15
CA PRO A 146 0.33 -9.36 -23.15
C PRO A 146 0.08 -10.26 -21.93
N ALA A 147 -0.23 -9.69 -20.77
CA ALA A 147 -0.53 -10.44 -19.54
C ALA A 147 -1.88 -11.14 -19.60
N ASN A 148 -2.79 -10.65 -20.45
CA ASN A 148 -4.12 -11.21 -20.67
C ASN A 148 -4.24 -11.86 -22.06
N SER A 149 -3.24 -12.65 -22.44
CA SER A 149 -3.20 -13.39 -23.72
C SER A 149 -3.36 -12.50 -24.98
N PHE A 150 -2.92 -11.24 -24.91
CA PHE A 150 -3.05 -10.22 -25.95
C PHE A 150 -4.50 -9.93 -26.34
N ARG A 151 -5.41 -10.02 -25.37
CA ARG A 151 -6.77 -9.56 -25.60
C ARG A 151 -6.77 -8.04 -25.82
N PRO A 152 -7.41 -7.52 -26.89
CA PRO A 152 -7.60 -6.08 -27.07
C PRO A 152 -8.34 -5.47 -25.90
N ASP A 153 -7.73 -4.47 -25.27
CA ASP A 153 -8.38 -3.65 -24.27
C ASP A 153 -9.19 -2.52 -24.93
N THR A 154 -10.25 -2.10 -24.24
CA THR A 154 -11.20 -1.07 -24.68
C THR A 154 -11.43 -0.07 -23.57
N GLY A 155 -11.64 1.19 -23.91
CA GLY A 155 -11.83 2.22 -22.90
C GLY A 155 -11.46 3.60 -23.40
N THR A 156 -11.38 4.55 -22.49
CA THR A 156 -10.99 5.92 -22.82
C THR A 156 -9.51 6.11 -22.55
N ILE A 157 -8.78 6.64 -23.53
CA ILE A 157 -7.38 7.00 -23.37
C ILE A 157 -7.31 8.24 -22.46
N THR A 158 -6.80 8.10 -21.24
CA THR A 158 -6.71 9.22 -20.26
C THR A 158 -5.45 10.06 -20.46
N ALA A 159 -4.41 9.47 -21.06
CA ALA A 159 -3.21 10.21 -21.47
C ALA A 159 -2.59 9.58 -22.71
N TYR A 160 -2.15 10.43 -23.63
CA TYR A 160 -1.40 10.03 -24.81
C TYR A 160 -0.21 10.97 -25.01
N ARG A 161 1.00 10.43 -24.92
CA ARG A 161 2.25 11.09 -25.28
C ARG A 161 2.97 10.24 -26.31
N SER A 162 3.13 10.79 -27.50
CA SER A 162 3.90 10.17 -28.56
C SER A 162 5.39 10.46 -28.43
N ALA A 163 6.22 9.55 -28.94
CA ALA A 163 7.64 9.80 -29.16
C ALA A 163 7.85 10.79 -30.32
N GLY A 164 9.06 11.33 -30.45
CA GLY A 164 9.45 12.16 -31.60
C GLY A 164 10.95 12.15 -31.84
N GLY A 165 11.43 13.02 -32.72
CA GLY A 165 12.87 13.21 -32.98
C GLY A 165 13.37 12.61 -34.29
N ALA A 166 14.64 12.84 -34.60
CA ALA A 166 15.24 12.48 -35.88
C ALA A 166 15.22 10.96 -36.14
N GLY A 167 14.68 10.56 -37.30
CA GLY A 167 14.58 9.16 -37.70
C GLY A 167 13.46 8.37 -37.01
N VAL A 168 12.49 9.07 -36.41
CA VAL A 168 11.24 8.49 -35.91
C VAL A 168 10.07 9.01 -36.72
N ARG A 169 9.29 8.08 -37.26
CA ARG A 169 8.06 8.32 -38.01
C ARG A 169 6.91 7.65 -37.27
N LEU A 170 5.81 8.39 -37.11
CA LEU A 170 4.60 7.91 -36.45
C LEU A 170 3.42 8.02 -37.41
N ASP A 171 2.75 6.89 -37.60
CA ASP A 171 1.55 6.79 -38.43
C ASP A 171 0.44 6.19 -37.54
N GLY A 172 -0.43 7.03 -36.97
CA GLY A 172 -1.51 6.61 -36.07
C GLY A 172 -2.87 7.15 -36.51
N GLY A 173 -3.94 6.59 -35.94
CA GLY A 173 -5.31 7.08 -36.14
C GLY A 173 -5.64 8.30 -35.27
N THR A 174 -6.92 8.50 -34.96
CA THR A 174 -7.39 9.55 -34.02
C THR A 174 -7.12 9.15 -32.57
N VAL A 175 -5.84 9.07 -32.20
CA VAL A 175 -5.39 8.65 -30.87
C VAL A 175 -4.94 9.87 -30.07
N HIS A 176 -5.76 10.30 -29.12
CA HIS A 176 -5.48 11.43 -28.23
C HIS A 176 -6.12 11.20 -26.86
N ALA A 177 -5.75 12.02 -25.87
CA ALA A 177 -6.43 11.99 -24.58
C ALA A 177 -7.93 12.30 -24.75
N GLY A 178 -8.79 11.49 -24.14
CA GLY A 178 -10.25 11.51 -24.29
C GLY A 178 -10.81 10.65 -25.44
N ALA A 179 -9.97 10.08 -26.31
CA ALA A 179 -10.45 9.19 -27.36
C ALA A 179 -10.89 7.84 -26.78
N ALA A 180 -12.04 7.33 -27.24
CA ALA A 180 -12.55 6.01 -26.87
C ALA A 180 -12.08 4.95 -27.86
N VAL A 181 -11.44 3.90 -27.35
CA VAL A 181 -11.08 2.70 -28.11
C VAL A 181 -12.29 1.77 -28.13
N SER A 182 -12.87 1.62 -29.32
CA SER A 182 -14.02 0.74 -29.56
C SER A 182 -13.58 -0.71 -29.75
N PRO A 183 -14.36 -1.70 -29.27
CA PRO A 183 -14.13 -3.10 -29.59
C PRO A 183 -14.34 -3.40 -31.09
N HIS A 184 -14.98 -2.54 -31.88
CA HIS A 184 -15.41 -2.89 -33.24
C HIS A 184 -14.31 -2.89 -34.32
N PHE A 185 -13.11 -2.39 -34.03
CA PHE A 185 -12.00 -2.25 -34.99
C PHE A 185 -10.75 -2.98 -34.51
N ASP A 186 -9.69 -2.99 -35.33
CA ASP A 186 -8.41 -3.51 -34.89
C ASP A 186 -7.84 -2.67 -33.73
N SER A 187 -7.02 -3.30 -32.90
CA SER A 187 -6.48 -2.69 -31.68
C SER A 187 -5.32 -1.73 -31.93
N MET A 188 -5.00 -1.41 -33.19
CA MET A 188 -3.84 -0.61 -33.55
C MET A 188 -4.01 0.85 -33.16
N LEU A 189 -3.10 1.35 -32.31
CA LEU A 189 -3.06 2.76 -31.93
C LEU A 189 -2.16 3.56 -32.85
N VAL A 190 -0.91 3.12 -33.00
CA VAL A 190 0.10 3.85 -33.77
C VAL A 190 1.18 2.90 -34.29
N LYS A 191 1.62 3.13 -35.52
CA LYS A 191 2.79 2.50 -36.12
C LYS A 191 4.01 3.37 -35.81
N LEU A 192 5.00 2.77 -35.20
CA LEU A 192 6.28 3.40 -34.88
C LEU A 192 7.34 2.88 -35.83
N SER A 193 7.73 3.70 -36.80
CA SER A 193 8.82 3.38 -37.72
C SER A 193 10.08 4.15 -37.34
N CYS A 194 11.19 3.46 -37.22
CA CYS A 194 12.48 4.04 -36.84
C CYS A 194 13.53 3.68 -37.87
N ARG A 195 14.19 4.69 -38.44
CA ARG A 195 15.34 4.50 -39.34
C ARG A 195 16.66 4.82 -38.66
N GLY A 196 17.74 4.20 -39.13
CA GLY A 196 19.10 4.43 -38.69
C GLY A 196 20.09 4.20 -39.84
N ARG A 197 21.34 4.63 -39.65
CA ARG A 197 22.44 4.37 -40.60
C ARG A 197 22.72 2.87 -40.77
N ASP A 198 22.38 2.10 -39.75
CA ASP A 198 22.53 0.65 -39.63
C ASP A 198 21.37 0.11 -38.77
N PHE A 199 21.19 -1.21 -38.77
CA PHE A 199 20.11 -1.86 -38.03
C PHE A 199 20.21 -1.60 -36.52
N ALA A 200 21.42 -1.64 -35.94
CA ALA A 200 21.65 -1.37 -34.52
C ALA A 200 21.15 0.03 -34.11
N GLN A 201 21.39 1.05 -34.94
CA GLN A 201 20.90 2.40 -34.68
C GLN A 201 19.38 2.51 -34.83
N ALA A 202 18.76 1.82 -35.79
CA ALA A 202 17.31 1.75 -35.91
C ALA A 202 16.67 1.13 -34.67
N VAL A 203 17.23 0.01 -34.18
CA VAL A 203 16.83 -0.64 -32.92
C VAL A 203 17.00 0.29 -31.72
N GLY A 204 18.14 0.96 -31.58
CA GLY A 204 18.37 1.92 -30.49
C GLY A 204 17.35 3.08 -30.48
N ARG A 205 16.97 3.58 -31.66
CA ARG A 205 15.93 4.63 -31.80
C ARG A 205 14.54 4.11 -31.45
N ALA A 206 14.20 2.89 -31.87
CA ALA A 206 12.93 2.25 -31.54
C ALA A 206 12.79 1.98 -30.05
N LYS A 207 13.84 1.47 -29.38
CA LYS A 207 13.89 1.29 -27.92
C LYS A 207 13.60 2.59 -27.18
N ARG A 208 14.28 3.67 -27.55
CA ARG A 208 14.07 4.99 -26.95
C ARG A 208 12.66 5.51 -27.23
N ALA A 209 12.16 5.40 -28.46
CA ALA A 209 10.82 5.85 -28.80
C ALA A 209 9.73 5.10 -28.02
N LEU A 210 9.79 3.76 -27.94
CA LEU A 210 8.89 2.97 -27.10
C LEU A 210 8.97 3.37 -25.62
N ALA A 211 10.17 3.65 -25.10
CA ALA A 211 10.36 4.12 -23.73
C ALA A 211 9.82 5.54 -23.46
N GLU A 212 9.66 6.37 -24.48
CA GLU A 212 9.08 7.72 -24.39
C GLU A 212 7.54 7.73 -24.46
N PHE A 213 6.94 6.72 -25.12
CA PHE A 213 5.49 6.62 -25.21
C PHE A 213 4.83 6.53 -23.82
N ARG A 214 3.77 7.30 -23.61
CA ARG A 214 2.89 7.16 -22.45
C ARG A 214 1.46 7.06 -22.95
N ILE A 215 0.88 5.88 -22.81
CA ILE A 215 -0.52 5.59 -23.12
C ILE A 215 -1.15 5.13 -21.80
N ARG A 216 -2.28 5.73 -21.44
CA ARG A 216 -3.01 5.48 -20.18
C ARG A 216 -4.51 5.36 -20.43
N GLY A 217 -5.20 4.68 -19.53
CA GLY A 217 -6.63 4.40 -19.62
C GLY A 217 -6.95 3.12 -20.41
N VAL A 218 -5.99 2.58 -21.15
CA VAL A 218 -6.03 1.26 -21.78
C VAL A 218 -4.66 0.59 -21.69
N SER A 219 -4.64 -0.74 -21.67
CA SER A 219 -3.41 -1.55 -21.79
C SER A 219 -2.72 -1.34 -23.14
N SER A 220 -1.43 -1.70 -23.22
CA SER A 220 -0.70 -1.69 -24.50
C SER A 220 0.39 -2.75 -24.56
N ASN A 221 0.76 -3.16 -25.77
CA ASN A 221 1.82 -4.13 -26.03
C ASN A 221 3.26 -3.54 -25.94
N ILE A 222 3.44 -2.29 -25.50
CA ILE A 222 4.75 -1.61 -25.47
C ILE A 222 5.80 -2.39 -24.67
N GLY A 223 5.44 -2.91 -23.48
CA GLY A 223 6.38 -3.67 -22.65
C GLY A 223 6.92 -4.91 -23.38
N PHE A 224 6.03 -5.64 -24.06
CA PHE A 224 6.38 -6.78 -24.89
C PHE A 224 7.30 -6.37 -26.06
N LEU A 225 7.00 -5.28 -26.77
CA LEU A 225 7.87 -4.77 -27.84
C LEU A 225 9.25 -4.39 -27.32
N GLN A 226 9.36 -3.77 -26.14
CA GLN A 226 10.65 -3.47 -25.53
C GLN A 226 11.45 -4.74 -25.23
N ALA A 227 10.81 -5.78 -24.69
CA ALA A 227 11.45 -7.07 -24.46
C ALA A 227 11.95 -7.71 -25.77
N VAL A 228 11.16 -7.65 -26.84
CA VAL A 228 11.57 -8.13 -28.18
C VAL A 228 12.81 -7.38 -28.67
N LEU A 229 12.83 -6.06 -28.58
CA LEU A 229 13.99 -5.26 -29.03
C LEU A 229 15.22 -5.47 -28.14
N ASP A 230 15.04 -5.84 -26.86
CA ASP A 230 16.12 -6.13 -25.91
C ASP A 230 16.73 -7.53 -26.05
N ASP A 231 16.07 -8.46 -26.76
CA ASP A 231 16.58 -9.80 -26.98
C ASP A 231 17.87 -9.80 -27.82
N PRO A 232 18.94 -10.48 -27.39
CA PRO A 232 20.21 -10.51 -28.11
C PRO A 232 20.12 -11.06 -29.54
N ALA A 233 19.24 -12.03 -29.81
CA ALA A 233 19.08 -12.59 -31.16
C ALA A 233 18.35 -11.60 -32.08
N PHE A 234 17.37 -10.85 -31.56
CA PHE A 234 16.75 -9.77 -32.32
C PHE A 234 17.78 -8.70 -32.70
N VAL A 235 18.59 -8.24 -31.74
CA VAL A 235 19.65 -7.24 -31.97
C VAL A 235 20.69 -7.74 -32.98
N ALA A 236 21.00 -9.04 -32.94
CA ALA A 236 21.90 -9.68 -33.90
C ALA A 236 21.28 -9.84 -35.30
N GLY A 237 19.96 -9.73 -35.44
CA GLY A 237 19.25 -10.02 -36.69
C GLY A 237 19.12 -11.52 -36.99
N ASP A 238 19.19 -12.36 -35.95
CA ASP A 238 18.95 -13.80 -36.02
C ASP A 238 17.47 -14.08 -35.76
N LEU A 239 16.68 -14.11 -36.84
CA LEU A 239 15.23 -14.09 -36.80
C LEU A 239 14.64 -15.33 -37.47
N SER A 240 13.52 -15.80 -36.93
CA SER A 240 12.71 -16.86 -37.50
C SER A 240 11.23 -16.61 -37.20
N THR A 241 10.34 -17.26 -37.94
CA THR A 241 8.89 -17.22 -37.68
C THR A 241 8.48 -17.77 -36.30
N SER A 242 9.38 -18.52 -35.65
CA SER A 242 9.21 -19.10 -34.33
C SER A 242 9.84 -18.26 -33.21
N PHE A 243 10.45 -17.11 -33.54
CA PHE A 243 11.24 -16.29 -32.62
C PHE A 243 10.54 -16.01 -31.28
N ILE A 244 9.26 -15.62 -31.34
CA ILE A 244 8.45 -15.29 -30.17
C ILE A 244 8.03 -16.55 -29.40
N GLU A 245 7.63 -17.62 -30.11
CA GLU A 245 7.18 -18.88 -29.51
C GLU A 245 8.29 -19.58 -28.71
N GLU A 246 9.55 -19.46 -29.16
CA GLU A 246 10.73 -20.02 -28.51
C GLU A 246 11.18 -19.23 -27.26
N ARG A 247 10.58 -18.08 -26.98
CA ARG A 247 11.02 -17.13 -25.94
C ARG A 247 9.86 -16.72 -25.01
N PRO A 248 9.35 -17.63 -24.17
CA PRO A 248 8.24 -17.33 -23.26
C PRO A 248 8.55 -16.17 -22.29
N GLN A 249 9.82 -15.94 -21.96
CA GLN A 249 10.24 -14.82 -21.10
C GLN A 249 9.93 -13.43 -21.67
N LEU A 250 9.62 -13.30 -22.98
CA LEU A 250 9.21 -12.03 -23.58
C LEU A 250 7.86 -11.54 -23.05
N PHE A 251 7.05 -12.43 -22.47
CA PHE A 251 5.75 -12.10 -21.89
C PHE A 251 5.85 -11.57 -20.44
N ASP A 252 6.99 -11.74 -19.77
CA ASP A 252 7.25 -11.26 -18.39
C ASP A 252 7.73 -9.80 -18.35
N ALA A 253 7.45 -9.02 -19.40
CA ALA A 253 8.01 -7.68 -19.57
C ALA A 253 7.56 -6.71 -18.46
N ARG A 254 8.49 -5.85 -18.03
CA ARG A 254 8.27 -4.88 -16.95
C ARG A 254 7.18 -3.88 -17.32
N VAL A 255 6.09 -3.88 -16.56
CA VAL A 255 5.05 -2.84 -16.66
C VAL A 255 5.53 -1.56 -15.96
N SER A 256 5.22 -0.41 -16.54
CA SER A 256 5.51 0.88 -15.91
C SER A 256 4.80 0.99 -14.55
N ALA A 257 5.51 1.38 -13.49
CA ALA A 257 4.94 1.52 -12.15
C ALA A 257 3.83 2.59 -12.04
N ASP A 258 3.71 3.46 -13.06
CA ASP A 258 2.69 4.50 -13.21
C ASP A 258 2.37 5.36 -11.97
N ARG A 259 3.39 5.63 -11.17
CA ARG A 259 3.27 6.30 -9.86
C ARG A 259 2.50 7.62 -9.92
N GLY A 260 2.67 8.38 -11.01
CA GLY A 260 2.00 9.68 -11.19
C GLY A 260 0.49 9.58 -11.37
N SER A 261 0.00 8.62 -12.17
CA SER A 261 -1.45 8.44 -12.35
C SER A 261 -2.09 7.89 -11.08
N LYS A 262 -1.47 6.88 -10.46
CA LYS A 262 -1.99 6.24 -9.24
C LYS A 262 -2.16 7.22 -8.08
N LEU A 263 -1.15 8.06 -7.84
CA LEU A 263 -1.24 9.12 -6.82
C LEU A 263 -2.32 10.15 -7.17
N LEU A 264 -2.44 10.48 -8.46
CA LEU A 264 -3.45 11.41 -8.92
C LEU A 264 -4.87 10.87 -8.70
N ASP A 265 -5.10 9.57 -8.85
CA ASP A 265 -6.40 8.95 -8.59
C ASP A 265 -6.83 9.10 -7.12
N TYR A 266 -5.91 8.89 -6.18
CA TYR A 266 -6.18 9.12 -4.74
C TYR A 266 -6.49 10.60 -4.48
N LEU A 267 -5.61 11.49 -4.94
CA LEU A 267 -5.78 12.93 -4.76
C LEU A 267 -7.08 13.43 -5.39
N ALA A 268 -7.48 12.86 -6.53
CA ALA A 268 -8.73 13.19 -7.20
C ALA A 268 -9.94 12.76 -6.38
N ASP A 269 -9.93 11.53 -5.83
CA ASP A 269 -10.98 11.04 -4.94
C ASP A 269 -11.15 11.95 -3.71
N VAL A 270 -10.05 12.27 -3.02
CA VAL A 270 -10.08 13.13 -1.83
C VAL A 270 -10.53 14.55 -2.18
N THR A 271 -10.05 15.11 -3.30
CA THR A 271 -10.43 16.47 -3.75
C THR A 271 -11.93 16.61 -4.01
N VAL A 272 -12.55 15.58 -4.59
CA VAL A 272 -13.98 15.57 -4.92
C VAL A 272 -14.82 15.23 -3.69
N ASN A 273 -14.47 14.16 -2.98
CA ASN A 273 -15.31 13.59 -1.93
C ASN A 273 -15.09 14.21 -0.55
N ARG A 274 -13.97 14.91 -0.33
CA ARG A 274 -13.64 15.69 0.88
C ARG A 274 -14.02 14.95 2.18
N PRO A 275 -13.48 13.74 2.42
CA PRO A 275 -13.88 12.89 3.54
C PRO A 275 -13.68 13.56 4.90
N HIS A 276 -12.81 14.56 4.97
CA HIS A 276 -12.47 15.31 6.19
C HIS A 276 -12.82 16.80 6.11
N GLY A 277 -13.68 17.19 5.16
CA GLY A 277 -14.08 18.58 4.95
C GLY A 277 -13.04 19.43 4.21
N GLU A 278 -13.18 20.74 4.29
CA GLU A 278 -12.22 21.69 3.72
C GLU A 278 -10.96 21.80 4.59
N PRO A 279 -9.79 22.06 3.99
CA PRO A 279 -8.60 22.38 4.77
C PRO A 279 -8.82 23.69 5.54
N GLY A 280 -8.95 23.60 6.87
CA GLY A 280 -9.26 24.75 7.73
C GLY A 280 -8.18 25.84 7.71
N LEU A 281 -6.90 25.46 7.59
CA LEU A 281 -5.73 26.33 7.49
C LEU A 281 -4.64 25.62 6.66
N ARG A 282 -4.04 26.32 5.69
CA ARG A 282 -2.86 25.80 4.96
C ARG A 282 -1.59 26.10 5.72
N ILE A 283 -1.21 25.16 6.58
CA ILE A 283 0.02 25.24 7.37
C ILE A 283 0.96 24.18 6.84
N ARG A 284 2.22 24.55 6.56
CA ARG A 284 3.30 23.59 6.37
C ARG A 284 4.05 23.49 7.68
N PRO A 285 3.91 22.40 8.46
CA PRO A 285 4.55 22.30 9.77
C PRO A 285 6.06 22.53 9.70
N GLY A 286 6.72 22.02 8.65
CA GLY A 286 8.16 22.19 8.45
C GLY A 286 8.65 23.64 8.43
N ASP A 287 7.81 24.62 8.04
CA ASP A 287 8.16 26.05 8.06
C ASP A 287 8.31 26.59 9.49
N LYS A 288 7.91 25.83 10.50
CA LYS A 288 8.00 26.17 11.93
C LYS A 288 9.19 25.53 12.64
N LEU A 289 9.96 24.69 11.94
CA LEU A 289 11.15 24.08 12.53
C LEU A 289 12.27 25.11 12.71
N PRO A 290 13.07 24.99 13.78
CA PRO A 290 14.22 25.85 13.99
C PRO A 290 15.29 25.61 12.92
N SER A 291 15.98 26.66 12.51
CA SER A 291 17.05 26.57 11.50
C SER A 291 18.33 26.02 12.11
N ILE A 292 18.63 24.75 11.86
CA ILE A 292 19.88 24.08 12.29
C ILE A 292 20.59 23.40 11.10
N ASP A 293 21.87 23.07 11.26
CA ASP A 293 22.62 22.31 10.26
C ASP A 293 22.31 20.80 10.36
N LEU A 294 21.37 20.33 9.54
CA LEU A 294 21.02 18.91 9.43
C LEU A 294 22.08 18.07 8.69
N SER A 295 23.12 18.69 8.12
CA SER A 295 24.24 17.95 7.51
C SER A 295 25.32 17.57 8.52
N ALA A 296 25.41 18.29 9.64
CA ALA A 296 26.30 17.95 10.74
C ALA A 296 25.83 16.63 11.40
N ALA A 297 26.77 15.78 11.79
CA ALA A 297 26.44 14.59 12.57
C ALA A 297 25.86 14.98 13.94
N PRO A 298 24.81 14.31 14.44
CA PRO A 298 24.30 14.56 15.78
C PRO A 298 25.34 14.17 16.84
N ALA A 299 25.25 14.81 18.01
CA ALA A 299 26.09 14.44 19.15
C ALA A 299 25.78 13.00 19.61
N PRO A 300 26.76 12.24 20.14
CA PRO A 300 26.49 10.90 20.68
C PRO A 300 25.39 10.93 21.73
N GLY A 301 24.44 10.01 21.64
CA GLY A 301 23.26 9.94 22.50
C GLY A 301 23.13 8.60 23.21
N SER A 302 21.92 8.32 23.68
CA SER A 302 21.60 7.12 24.46
C SER A 302 21.82 5.81 23.72
N ARG A 303 21.71 5.79 22.38
CA ARG A 303 21.99 4.60 21.57
C ARG A 303 23.46 4.29 21.44
N ASP A 304 24.29 5.32 21.27
CA ASP A 304 25.74 5.14 21.25
C ASP A 304 26.21 4.54 22.58
N ARG A 305 25.63 5.01 23.69
CA ARG A 305 25.89 4.50 25.03
C ARG A 305 25.39 3.06 25.23
N LEU A 306 24.25 2.69 24.67
CA LEU A 306 23.78 1.30 24.67
C LEU A 306 24.70 0.38 23.87
N ALA A 307 25.14 0.83 22.68
CA ALA A 307 26.06 0.07 21.84
C ALA A 307 27.43 -0.13 22.51
N GLU A 308 27.92 0.85 23.27
CA GLU A 308 29.17 0.75 24.04
C GLU A 308 29.06 -0.20 25.24
N LEU A 309 27.99 -0.06 26.03
CA LEU A 309 27.86 -0.75 27.32
C LEU A 309 27.19 -2.13 27.23
N GLY A 310 26.47 -2.40 26.14
CA GLY A 310 25.49 -3.49 26.06
C GLY A 310 24.28 -3.26 26.99
N PRO A 311 23.20 -4.05 26.87
CA PRO A 311 21.95 -3.81 27.59
C PRO A 311 22.09 -3.89 29.12
N GLU A 312 22.87 -4.84 29.64
CA GLU A 312 23.14 -4.98 31.08
C GLU A 312 23.97 -3.80 31.63
N GLY A 313 25.01 -3.39 30.91
CA GLY A 313 25.84 -2.25 31.29
C GLY A 313 25.06 -0.94 31.21
N PHE A 314 24.20 -0.81 30.20
CA PHE A 314 23.31 0.33 30.03
C PHE A 314 22.30 0.45 31.16
N ALA A 315 21.62 -0.64 31.54
CA ALA A 315 20.68 -0.65 32.66
C ALA A 315 21.35 -0.31 34.00
N ARG A 316 22.54 -0.85 34.27
CA ARG A 316 23.33 -0.48 35.45
C ARG A 316 23.71 1.00 35.43
N ALA A 317 24.16 1.52 34.29
CA ALA A 317 24.53 2.93 34.16
C ALA A 317 23.33 3.87 34.29
N LEU A 318 22.14 3.44 33.84
CA LEU A 318 20.86 4.14 34.07
C LEU A 318 20.48 4.11 35.57
N ARG A 319 20.74 3.02 36.27
CA ARG A 319 20.50 2.90 37.71
C ARG A 319 21.41 3.80 38.56
N GLU A 320 22.65 3.97 38.12
CA GLU A 320 23.69 4.72 38.84
C GLU A 320 23.62 6.23 38.60
N GLN A 321 22.93 6.69 37.55
CA GLN A 321 22.90 8.11 37.21
C GLN A 321 22.02 8.94 38.17
N THR A 322 22.46 10.17 38.43
CA THR A 322 21.70 11.13 39.24
C THR A 322 20.68 11.93 38.42
N ALA A 323 21.00 12.26 37.17
CA ALA A 323 20.09 12.96 36.26
C ALA A 323 18.83 12.13 35.98
N LEU A 324 17.66 12.76 35.90
CA LEU A 324 16.44 12.05 35.51
C LEU A 324 16.45 11.80 34.00
N ALA A 325 16.40 10.53 33.59
CA ALA A 325 16.24 10.19 32.18
C ALA A 325 14.81 10.48 31.71
N VAL A 326 14.65 10.91 30.45
CA VAL A 326 13.34 11.22 29.88
C VAL A 326 13.16 10.53 28.54
N THR A 327 12.00 9.89 28.36
CA THR A 327 11.55 9.33 27.08
C THR A 327 10.48 10.22 26.46
N ASP A 328 10.68 10.60 25.20
CA ASP A 328 9.69 11.37 24.42
C ASP A 328 8.67 10.41 23.77
N THR A 329 7.39 10.55 24.12
CA THR A 329 6.29 9.74 23.57
C THR A 329 5.55 10.40 22.41
N THR A 330 6.01 11.58 21.95
CA THR A 330 5.34 12.37 20.90
C THR A 330 5.16 11.58 19.60
N PHE A 331 6.08 10.67 19.30
CA PHE A 331 6.10 9.87 18.06
C PHE A 331 5.18 8.63 18.11
N ARG A 332 4.62 8.28 19.28
CA ARG A 332 3.81 7.07 19.47
C ARG A 332 2.59 7.32 20.35
N ASP A 333 2.76 7.38 21.68
CA ASP A 333 1.62 7.34 22.61
C ASP A 333 0.82 8.64 22.64
N ALA A 334 1.48 9.78 22.43
CA ALA A 334 0.82 11.07 22.47
C ALA A 334 -0.27 11.19 21.39
N HIS A 335 0.09 10.91 20.13
CA HIS A 335 -0.87 10.94 19.04
C HIS A 335 -1.81 9.73 19.01
N GLN A 336 -1.41 8.58 19.59
CA GLN A 336 -2.32 7.48 19.85
C GLN A 336 -3.46 7.90 20.80
N SER A 337 -3.17 8.76 21.77
CA SER A 337 -4.13 9.21 22.78
C SER A 337 -5.01 10.38 22.32
N LEU A 338 -4.42 11.31 21.55
CA LEU A 338 -5.09 12.55 21.13
C LEU A 338 -5.71 12.47 19.73
N LEU A 339 -5.01 11.82 18.79
CA LEU A 339 -5.28 11.90 17.35
C LEU A 339 -5.57 10.54 16.72
N ALA A 340 -6.09 9.59 17.52
CA ALA A 340 -6.39 8.22 17.07
C ALA A 340 -5.25 7.55 16.29
N THR A 341 -4.00 7.83 16.68
CA THR A 341 -2.78 7.27 16.09
C THR A 341 -2.55 7.69 14.62
N ARG A 342 -3.16 8.79 14.16
CA ARG A 342 -3.17 9.15 12.73
C ARG A 342 -1.93 9.90 12.23
N VAL A 343 -0.99 10.26 13.11
CA VAL A 343 0.22 10.98 12.67
C VAL A 343 1.04 10.11 11.72
N ARG A 344 1.27 10.65 10.51
CA ARG A 344 1.88 9.98 9.37
C ARG A 344 3.40 9.96 9.44
N THR A 345 4.00 9.01 8.73
CA THR A 345 5.46 8.85 8.65
C THR A 345 6.15 10.14 8.24
N ARG A 346 5.59 10.87 7.27
CA ARG A 346 6.13 12.14 6.77
C ARG A 346 6.31 13.19 7.88
N ASP A 347 5.29 13.39 8.71
CA ASP A 347 5.33 14.40 9.77
C ASP A 347 6.24 13.97 10.94
N LEU A 348 6.42 12.67 11.16
CA LEU A 348 7.42 12.19 12.13
C LEU A 348 8.85 12.42 11.59
N LEU A 349 9.09 12.13 10.31
CA LEU A 349 10.41 12.26 9.68
C LEU A 349 10.87 13.71 9.53
N ALA A 350 9.96 14.64 9.24
CA ALA A 350 10.32 16.05 9.05
C ALA A 350 10.98 16.68 10.29
N VAL A 351 10.60 16.23 11.50
CA VAL A 351 11.17 16.72 12.77
C VAL A 351 12.23 15.79 13.38
N ALA A 352 12.27 14.51 13.00
CA ALA A 352 13.18 13.50 13.56
C ALA A 352 14.65 13.95 13.59
N GLY A 353 15.17 14.48 12.47
CA GLY A 353 16.56 14.96 12.39
C GLY A 353 16.86 16.18 13.27
N HIS A 354 15.83 16.95 13.65
CA HIS A 354 15.95 18.05 14.61
C HIS A 354 16.03 17.52 16.04
N VAL A 355 15.11 16.62 16.43
CA VAL A 355 15.12 15.97 17.76
C VAL A 355 16.46 15.29 18.01
N SER A 356 16.96 14.51 17.04
CA SER A 356 18.27 13.84 17.11
C SER A 356 19.44 14.76 17.49
N ARG A 357 19.42 16.02 17.03
CA ARG A 357 20.51 17.00 17.24
C ARG A 357 20.27 17.93 18.42
N MET A 358 19.02 18.25 18.70
CA MET A 358 18.64 19.26 19.69
C MET A 358 18.45 18.67 21.08
N THR A 359 18.15 17.37 21.18
CA THR A 359 17.89 16.68 22.46
C THR A 359 18.62 15.34 22.55
N PRO A 360 19.95 15.27 22.35
CA PRO A 360 20.72 14.02 22.42
C PRO A 360 20.69 13.36 23.81
N GLU A 361 20.29 14.09 24.85
CA GLU A 361 20.18 13.63 26.24
C GLU A 361 18.96 12.74 26.50
N LEU A 362 17.99 12.68 25.57
CA LEU A 362 16.82 11.81 25.71
C LEU A 362 17.24 10.34 25.91
N LEU A 363 16.59 9.67 26.86
CA LEU A 363 16.77 8.23 27.08
C LEU A 363 16.34 7.45 25.83
N SER A 364 15.17 7.79 25.30
CA SER A 364 14.63 7.22 24.07
C SER A 364 13.56 8.11 23.46
N ILE A 365 13.25 7.86 22.18
CA ILE A 365 12.03 8.31 21.53
C ILE A 365 11.15 7.07 21.40
N GLU A 366 9.99 7.07 22.05
CA GLU A 366 9.00 6.04 21.83
C GLU A 366 8.27 6.31 20.52
N ALA A 367 8.58 5.51 19.49
CA ALA A 367 8.20 5.80 18.11
C ALA A 367 7.47 4.64 17.40
N TRP A 368 7.27 3.51 18.09
CA TRP A 368 6.77 2.29 17.46
C TRP A 368 6.01 1.37 18.42
N GLY A 369 5.35 0.36 17.87
CA GLY A 369 4.48 -0.53 18.66
C GLY A 369 3.18 0.15 19.09
N GLY A 370 2.49 -0.42 20.08
CA GLY A 370 1.12 -0.02 20.40
C GLY A 370 0.20 -0.12 19.17
N ALA A 371 -0.65 0.89 18.94
CA ALA A 371 -1.59 0.88 17.81
C ALA A 371 -0.95 1.34 16.47
N THR A 372 0.29 1.84 16.49
CA THR A 372 0.90 2.44 15.30
C THR A 372 1.06 1.46 14.14
N TYR A 373 1.30 0.18 14.43
CA TYR A 373 1.52 -0.86 13.44
C TYR A 373 0.24 -1.15 12.61
N ASP A 374 -0.87 -1.48 13.29
CA ASP A 374 -2.19 -1.70 12.65
C ASP A 374 -2.65 -0.44 11.90
N VAL A 375 -2.55 0.73 12.55
CA VAL A 375 -3.08 1.98 11.99
C VAL A 375 -2.30 2.42 10.75
N ALA A 376 -0.98 2.23 10.71
CA ALA A 376 -0.19 2.51 9.51
C ALA A 376 -0.69 1.71 8.30
N LEU A 377 -0.87 0.40 8.46
CA LEU A 377 -1.37 -0.47 7.40
C LEU A 377 -2.82 -0.15 7.01
N ARG A 378 -3.72 -0.13 8.01
CA ARG A 378 -5.17 -0.09 7.81
C ARG A 378 -5.68 1.27 7.35
N PHE A 379 -5.18 2.35 7.95
CA PHE A 379 -5.77 3.67 7.79
C PHE A 379 -4.89 4.65 7.04
N LEU A 380 -3.56 4.52 7.17
CA LEU A 380 -2.64 5.46 6.53
C LEU A 380 -2.21 4.98 5.14
N GLY A 381 -2.27 3.67 4.87
CA GLY A 381 -1.73 3.08 3.66
C GLY A 381 -0.20 3.13 3.62
N GLU A 382 0.44 3.07 4.79
CA GLU A 382 1.88 3.18 5.00
C GLU A 382 2.42 1.89 5.63
N ASP A 383 3.64 1.48 5.27
CA ASP A 383 4.28 0.32 5.89
C ASP A 383 4.96 0.74 7.21
N PRO A 384 4.57 0.15 8.36
CA PRO A 384 5.21 0.48 9.63
C PRO A 384 6.72 0.18 9.62
N TRP A 385 7.18 -0.83 8.87
CA TRP A 385 8.61 -1.15 8.79
C TRP A 385 9.41 -0.08 8.05
N GLU A 386 8.88 0.44 6.93
CA GLU A 386 9.50 1.55 6.19
C GLU A 386 9.57 2.81 7.08
N ARG A 387 8.54 3.05 7.91
CA ARG A 387 8.57 4.11 8.93
C ARG A 387 9.71 3.91 9.92
N LEU A 388 9.89 2.71 10.46
CA LEU A 388 10.95 2.41 11.43
C LEU A 388 12.34 2.60 10.82
N GLU A 389 12.57 2.08 9.62
CA GLU A 389 13.83 2.22 8.89
C GLU A 389 14.20 3.70 8.68
N ALA A 390 13.24 4.49 8.18
CA ALA A 390 13.45 5.91 7.92
C ALA A 390 13.68 6.71 9.22
N LEU A 391 12.95 6.39 10.30
CA LEU A 391 13.17 7.04 11.60
C LEU A 391 14.53 6.69 12.18
N ARG A 392 14.97 5.43 12.05
CA ARG A 392 16.28 4.99 12.49
C ARG A 392 17.41 5.71 11.76
N GLU A 393 17.26 5.93 10.45
CA GLU A 393 18.21 6.70 9.65
C GLU A 393 18.23 8.18 10.09
N ALA A 394 17.05 8.78 10.30
CA ALA A 394 16.92 10.19 10.68
C ALA A 394 17.40 10.49 12.11
N VAL A 395 17.29 9.51 13.01
CA VAL A 395 17.74 9.59 14.41
C VAL A 395 18.76 8.48 14.63
N PRO A 396 20.07 8.68 14.40
CA PRO A 396 21.05 7.60 14.54
C PRO A 396 21.60 7.41 15.98
N ASN A 397 21.44 8.41 16.86
CA ASN A 397 22.15 8.55 18.14
C ASN A 397 21.27 8.33 19.40
N ILE A 398 19.95 8.47 19.30
CA ILE A 398 19.00 8.29 20.43
C ILE A 398 18.34 6.92 20.31
N ASN A 399 18.10 6.23 21.43
CA ASN A 399 17.39 4.95 21.40
C ASN A 399 15.97 5.11 20.83
N LEU A 400 15.56 4.20 19.96
CA LEU A 400 14.15 4.07 19.58
C LEU A 400 13.50 3.02 20.46
N GLN A 401 12.39 3.41 21.09
CA GLN A 401 11.62 2.57 21.98
C GLN A 401 10.30 2.15 21.34
N MET A 402 9.87 0.93 21.62
CA MET A 402 8.53 0.46 21.27
C MET A 402 7.77 -0.11 22.45
N LEU A 403 6.43 -0.08 22.35
CA LEU A 403 5.53 -0.83 23.24
C LEU A 403 5.18 -2.19 22.61
N LEU A 404 5.52 -3.29 23.30
CA LEU A 404 5.32 -4.67 22.86
C LEU A 404 4.41 -5.42 23.86
N ARG A 405 3.38 -6.10 23.36
CA ARG A 405 2.46 -6.90 24.18
C ARG A 405 2.90 -8.36 24.19
N GLY A 406 3.75 -8.73 25.13
CA GLY A 406 4.19 -10.12 25.39
C GLY A 406 4.21 -11.05 24.17
N ARG A 407 3.58 -12.21 24.30
CA ARG A 407 3.40 -13.23 23.25
C ARG A 407 2.56 -12.76 22.05
N ASN A 408 1.78 -11.69 22.18
CA ASN A 408 0.94 -11.17 21.10
C ASN A 408 1.69 -10.18 20.21
N THR A 409 2.93 -9.82 20.57
CA THR A 409 3.75 -8.79 19.93
C THR A 409 2.99 -7.46 19.78
N VAL A 410 2.53 -7.14 18.57
CA VAL A 410 1.71 -5.96 18.26
C VAL A 410 0.27 -6.35 17.89
N GLY A 411 -0.04 -7.64 17.75
CA GLY A 411 -1.35 -8.17 17.38
C GLY A 411 -2.32 -8.33 18.56
N TYR A 412 -3.47 -8.94 18.29
CA TYR A 412 -4.60 -9.02 19.25
C TYR A 412 -4.72 -10.37 19.98
N THR A 413 -4.22 -11.46 19.40
CA THR A 413 -4.27 -12.81 19.97
C THR A 413 -2.87 -13.37 20.17
N PRO A 414 -2.67 -14.37 21.05
CA PRO A 414 -1.40 -15.06 21.16
C PRO A 414 -0.99 -15.75 19.85
N TYR A 415 0.30 -15.67 19.52
CA TYR A 415 0.89 -16.35 18.36
C TYR A 415 1.86 -17.46 18.81
N PRO A 416 2.23 -18.40 17.92
CA PRO A 416 3.39 -19.26 18.13
C PRO A 416 4.64 -18.42 18.47
N THR A 417 5.50 -18.93 19.35
CA THR A 417 6.66 -18.18 19.87
C THR A 417 7.63 -17.79 18.76
N GLU A 418 7.71 -18.59 17.70
CA GLU A 418 8.52 -18.34 16.51
C GLU A 418 8.17 -17.01 15.83
N VAL A 419 6.90 -16.59 15.87
CA VAL A 419 6.47 -15.28 15.36
C VAL A 419 7.01 -14.15 16.25
N THR A 420 6.96 -14.35 17.57
CA THR A 420 7.51 -13.39 18.55
C THR A 420 9.02 -13.24 18.38
N ASP A 421 9.74 -14.35 18.28
CA ASP A 421 11.18 -14.38 18.10
C ASP A 421 11.60 -13.68 16.81
N ALA A 422 10.95 -14.02 15.69
CA ALA A 422 11.23 -13.42 14.38
C ALA A 422 10.89 -11.92 14.36
N PHE A 423 9.78 -11.51 15.00
CA PHE A 423 9.39 -10.10 15.09
C PHE A 423 10.41 -9.29 15.88
N VAL A 424 10.82 -9.77 17.06
CA VAL A 424 11.78 -9.08 17.92
C VAL A 424 13.16 -9.00 17.27
N ASP A 425 13.67 -10.09 16.69
CA ASP A 425 14.94 -10.08 15.95
C ASP A 425 14.90 -9.07 14.79
N GLU A 426 13.83 -9.07 13.99
CA GLU A 426 13.70 -8.13 12.87
C GLU A 426 13.55 -6.67 13.33
N ALA A 427 12.78 -6.41 14.39
CA ALA A 427 12.62 -5.08 14.98
C ALA A 427 13.94 -4.53 15.54
N ALA A 428 14.70 -5.36 16.26
CA ALA A 428 16.02 -4.99 16.79
C ALA A 428 17.03 -4.69 15.66
N ARG A 429 17.05 -5.53 14.61
CA ARG A 429 17.89 -5.31 13.42
C ARG A 429 17.53 -4.06 12.66
N THR A 430 16.23 -3.75 12.58
CA THR A 430 15.73 -2.60 11.85
C THR A 430 16.02 -1.29 12.59
N GLY A 431 15.91 -1.29 13.93
CA GLY A 431 16.33 -0.12 14.70
C GLY A 431 15.71 0.10 16.06
N ILE A 432 14.87 -0.80 16.58
CA ILE A 432 14.37 -0.72 17.96
C ILE A 432 15.49 -1.11 18.93
N ASP A 433 15.71 -0.26 19.92
CA ASP A 433 16.75 -0.45 20.93
C ASP A 433 16.16 -0.82 22.31
N ILE A 434 14.95 -0.32 22.62
CA ILE A 434 14.23 -0.59 23.88
C ILE A 434 12.86 -1.18 23.59
N PHE A 435 12.61 -2.37 24.13
CA PHE A 435 11.32 -3.04 24.06
C PHE A 435 10.63 -2.92 25.41
N ARG A 436 9.60 -2.09 25.50
CA ARG A 436 8.73 -2.03 26.67
C ARG A 436 7.68 -3.14 26.56
N ILE A 437 7.92 -4.24 27.24
CA ILE A 437 7.10 -5.45 27.24
C ILE A 437 6.06 -5.35 28.34
N PHE A 438 4.79 -5.56 28.01
CA PHE A 438 3.71 -5.63 28.99
C PHE A 438 2.74 -6.76 28.66
N ASP A 439 1.95 -7.17 29.64
CA ASP A 439 0.79 -8.03 29.47
C ASP A 439 -0.49 -7.33 29.94
N ALA A 440 -1.62 -7.66 29.33
CA ALA A 440 -2.88 -6.97 29.61
C ALA A 440 -3.50 -7.30 30.98
N LEU A 441 -3.06 -8.40 31.59
CA LEU A 441 -3.47 -8.89 32.91
C LEU A 441 -2.29 -8.99 33.89
N ASN A 442 -1.12 -8.43 33.54
CA ASN A 442 0.14 -8.57 34.29
C ASN A 442 0.62 -10.04 34.44
N ASP A 443 0.28 -10.91 33.50
CA ASP A 443 0.78 -12.28 33.49
C ASP A 443 2.21 -12.35 32.93
N VAL A 444 3.19 -12.62 33.81
CA VAL A 444 4.61 -12.69 33.44
C VAL A 444 4.90 -13.87 32.51
N GLU A 445 4.14 -14.96 32.56
CA GLU A 445 4.35 -16.08 31.66
C GLU A 445 3.97 -15.73 30.21
N GLN A 446 3.03 -14.80 30.02
CA GLN A 446 2.72 -14.25 28.69
C GLN A 446 3.78 -13.26 28.20
N MET A 447 4.53 -12.63 29.11
CA MET A 447 5.62 -11.72 28.77
C MET A 447 6.94 -12.45 28.50
N ARG A 448 7.15 -13.61 29.14
CA ARG A 448 8.41 -14.36 29.12
C ARG A 448 8.98 -14.62 27.72
N PRO A 449 8.19 -15.08 26.71
CA PRO A 449 8.74 -15.31 25.37
C PRO A 449 9.34 -14.04 24.74
N ALA A 450 8.67 -12.90 24.89
CA ALA A 450 9.18 -11.63 24.38
C ALA A 450 10.42 -11.16 25.14
N ILE A 451 10.48 -11.38 26.46
CA ILE A 451 11.65 -11.05 27.28
C ILE A 451 12.85 -11.87 26.81
N GLU A 452 12.67 -13.18 26.65
CA GLU A 452 13.71 -14.10 26.17
C GLU A 452 14.18 -13.74 24.76
N ALA A 453 13.26 -13.43 23.85
CA ALA A 453 13.58 -12.98 22.49
C ALA A 453 14.42 -11.70 22.49
N VAL A 454 14.04 -10.70 23.29
CA VAL A 454 14.80 -9.43 23.38
C VAL A 454 16.17 -9.66 23.98
N ARG A 455 16.28 -10.45 25.05
CA ARG A 455 17.57 -10.83 25.63
C ARG A 455 18.44 -11.59 24.62
N GLY A 456 17.83 -12.45 23.80
CA GLY A 456 18.50 -13.20 22.74
C GLY A 456 19.19 -12.31 21.69
N THR A 457 18.73 -11.08 21.49
CA THR A 457 19.37 -10.12 20.57
C THR A 457 20.76 -9.67 21.05
N ASN A 458 21.00 -9.68 22.37
CA ASN A 458 22.20 -9.14 23.05
C ASN A 458 22.52 -7.66 22.76
N THR A 459 21.66 -6.94 22.02
CA THR A 459 21.85 -5.53 21.64
C THR A 459 20.78 -4.63 22.21
N SER A 460 19.62 -5.18 22.56
CA SER A 460 18.42 -4.41 22.93
C SER A 460 18.06 -4.58 24.41
N VAL A 461 17.38 -3.58 24.96
CA VAL A 461 16.94 -3.54 26.35
C VAL A 461 15.52 -4.08 26.46
N ALA A 462 15.36 -5.15 27.25
CA ALA A 462 14.06 -5.61 27.74
C ALA A 462 13.61 -4.77 28.95
N GLU A 463 12.72 -3.82 28.72
CA GLU A 463 12.04 -3.05 29.76
C GLU A 463 10.69 -3.70 30.02
N VAL A 464 10.42 -4.20 31.23
CA VAL A 464 9.22 -5.00 31.48
C VAL A 464 8.30 -4.25 32.43
N ALA A 465 7.06 -4.05 31.99
CA ALA A 465 6.10 -3.20 32.65
C ALA A 465 5.16 -3.99 33.55
N LEU A 466 5.03 -3.53 34.80
CA LEU A 466 3.85 -3.77 35.61
C LEU A 466 2.81 -2.69 35.26
N CYS A 467 1.63 -3.10 34.84
CA CYS A 467 0.52 -2.18 34.58
C CYS A 467 -0.17 -1.83 35.91
N TYR A 468 -0.31 -0.54 36.19
CA TYR A 468 -0.89 -0.03 37.43
C TYR A 468 -2.40 0.18 37.31
N THR A 469 -3.16 -0.31 38.28
CA THR A 469 -4.60 -0.12 38.42
C THR A 469 -4.99 0.05 39.89
N SER A 470 -6.19 0.58 40.16
CA SER A 470 -6.69 0.86 41.52
C SER A 470 -5.84 1.88 42.28
N ASP A 471 -5.86 1.81 43.62
CA ASP A 471 -5.20 2.72 44.54
C ASP A 471 -4.56 1.94 45.70
N ILE A 472 -3.24 1.80 45.67
CA ILE A 472 -2.45 1.11 46.73
C ILE A 472 -2.50 1.81 48.10
N LEU A 473 -3.08 3.01 48.17
CA LEU A 473 -3.30 3.74 49.42
C LEU A 473 -4.72 3.56 49.96
N ASP A 474 -5.66 3.01 49.19
CA ASP A 474 -6.99 2.70 49.70
C ASP A 474 -6.90 1.48 50.63
N PRO A 475 -7.21 1.62 51.93
CA PRO A 475 -7.16 0.49 52.86
C PRO A 475 -8.22 -0.60 52.57
N ARG A 476 -9.15 -0.35 51.64
CA ARG A 476 -10.16 -1.32 51.18
C ARG A 476 -9.71 -2.10 49.95
N GLU A 477 -8.60 -1.73 49.32
CA GLU A 477 -8.04 -2.47 48.19
C GLU A 477 -7.31 -3.72 48.72
N GLU A 478 -7.80 -4.91 48.34
CA GLU A 478 -7.29 -6.20 48.80
C GLU A 478 -6.51 -6.96 47.70
N LEU A 479 -6.73 -6.63 46.42
CA LEU A 479 -6.15 -7.31 45.28
C LEU A 479 -4.86 -6.62 44.81
N TYR A 480 -4.97 -5.36 44.38
CA TYR A 480 -3.86 -4.58 43.80
C TYR A 480 -3.09 -3.81 44.88
N THR A 481 -2.61 -4.54 45.88
CA THR A 481 -1.85 -4.00 47.01
C THR A 481 -0.38 -3.75 46.66
N LEU A 482 0.36 -3.06 47.54
CA LEU A 482 1.82 -2.92 47.39
C LEU A 482 2.51 -4.29 47.29
N ASP A 483 2.10 -5.26 48.11
CA ASP A 483 2.66 -6.61 48.09
C ASP A 483 2.40 -7.34 46.78
N TYR A 484 1.25 -7.09 46.13
CA TYR A 484 0.97 -7.59 44.78
C TYR A 484 2.02 -7.06 43.78
N TYR A 485 2.25 -5.75 43.76
CA TYR A 485 3.21 -5.15 42.83
C TYR A 485 4.66 -5.56 43.12
N LEU A 486 5.04 -5.78 44.39
CA LEU A 486 6.37 -6.28 44.73
C LEU A 486 6.57 -7.73 44.27
N ARG A 487 5.58 -8.62 44.45
CA ARG A 487 5.65 -10.00 43.92
C ARG A 487 5.71 -10.02 42.40
N LEU A 488 4.93 -9.17 41.73
CA LEU A 488 4.97 -9.02 40.28
C LEU A 488 6.35 -8.53 39.81
N ALA A 489 6.91 -7.53 40.48
CA ALA A 489 8.27 -7.04 40.19
C ALA A 489 9.33 -8.14 40.39
N GLU A 490 9.22 -8.97 41.44
CA GLU A 490 10.11 -10.12 41.65
C GLU A 490 10.03 -11.12 40.50
N GLN A 491 8.82 -11.46 40.03
CA GLN A 491 8.64 -12.33 38.87
C GLN A 491 9.23 -11.74 37.60
N ILE A 492 9.06 -10.44 37.38
CA ILE A 492 9.60 -9.71 36.24
C ILE A 492 11.15 -9.71 36.26
N VAL A 493 11.76 -9.44 37.42
CA VAL A 493 13.22 -9.50 37.59
C VAL A 493 13.73 -10.91 37.31
N ASN A 494 13.07 -11.93 37.86
CA ASN A 494 13.42 -13.33 37.64
C ASN A 494 13.25 -13.77 36.17
N ALA A 495 12.36 -13.13 35.41
CA ALA A 495 12.21 -13.35 33.98
C ALA A 495 13.34 -12.72 33.13
N GLY A 496 14.19 -11.88 33.74
CA GLY A 496 15.35 -11.29 33.07
C GLY A 496 15.10 -9.89 32.51
N ALA A 497 14.20 -9.11 33.10
CA ALA A 497 14.10 -7.70 32.77
C ALA A 497 15.45 -6.98 32.97
N HIS A 498 15.75 -6.00 32.12
CA HIS A 498 16.86 -5.07 32.35
C HIS A 498 16.37 -3.82 33.07
N VAL A 499 15.12 -3.40 32.83
CA VAL A 499 14.48 -2.23 33.43
C VAL A 499 13.08 -2.63 33.91
N LEU A 500 12.70 -2.18 35.11
CA LEU A 500 11.32 -2.28 35.60
C LEU A 500 10.54 -1.05 35.18
N ALA A 501 9.47 -1.22 34.42
CA ALA A 501 8.57 -0.12 34.08
C ALA A 501 7.30 -0.15 34.94
N ILE A 502 6.85 1.01 35.40
CA ILE A 502 5.49 1.22 35.92
C ILE A 502 4.68 1.83 34.79
N LYS A 503 3.69 1.08 34.27
CA LYS A 503 2.78 1.57 33.24
C LYS A 503 1.44 1.94 33.85
N ASP A 504 1.25 3.22 34.16
CA ASP A 504 -0.04 3.80 34.56
C ASP A 504 -0.81 4.30 33.33
N MET A 505 -1.43 3.37 32.61
CA MET A 505 -2.12 3.60 31.33
C MET A 505 -3.37 4.50 31.42
N ALA A 506 -3.91 4.72 32.62
CA ALA A 506 -5.11 5.53 32.84
C ALA A 506 -4.83 6.85 33.58
N GLY A 507 -3.64 7.02 34.18
CA GLY A 507 -3.33 8.21 34.98
C GLY A 507 -3.89 8.10 36.41
N LEU A 508 -3.91 6.90 36.97
CA LEU A 508 -4.45 6.59 38.30
C LEU A 508 -3.43 6.85 39.40
N LEU A 509 -2.13 6.76 39.09
CA LEU A 509 -1.07 6.80 40.06
C LEU A 509 -0.92 8.22 40.65
N ARG A 510 -1.36 8.38 41.90
CA ARG A 510 -1.30 9.65 42.63
C ARG A 510 0.09 9.88 43.23
N PRO A 511 0.56 11.12 43.43
CA PRO A 511 1.92 11.39 43.90
C PRO A 511 2.37 10.62 45.15
N ALA A 512 1.50 10.51 46.16
CA ALA A 512 1.81 9.76 47.38
C ALA A 512 1.89 8.24 47.14
N ALA A 513 1.06 7.70 46.25
CA ALA A 513 1.11 6.30 45.84
C ALA A 513 2.39 6.03 45.03
N THR A 514 2.74 6.95 44.13
CA THR A 514 3.99 6.90 43.37
C THR A 514 5.21 6.84 44.28
N ALA A 515 5.31 7.74 45.24
CA ALA A 515 6.45 7.77 46.15
C ALA A 515 6.57 6.44 46.90
N LYS A 516 5.46 5.92 47.43
CA LYS A 516 5.43 4.63 48.14
C LYS A 516 5.87 3.46 47.25
N LEU A 517 5.32 3.36 46.04
CA LEU A 517 5.62 2.26 45.12
C LEU A 517 7.06 2.33 44.61
N VAL A 518 7.50 3.50 44.14
CA VAL A 518 8.85 3.69 43.60
C VAL A 518 9.91 3.44 44.67
N THR A 519 9.74 3.99 45.89
CA THR A 519 10.68 3.71 47.00
C THR A 519 10.75 2.21 47.29
N ALA A 520 9.60 1.53 47.37
CA ALA A 520 9.59 0.09 47.62
C ALA A 520 10.29 -0.71 46.50
N LEU A 521 10.07 -0.37 45.22
CA LEU A 521 10.79 -1.00 44.12
C LEU A 521 12.30 -0.73 44.16
N ARG A 522 12.69 0.51 44.46
CA ARG A 522 14.10 0.94 44.60
C ARG A 522 14.82 0.20 45.72
N GLU A 523 14.15 -0.05 46.84
CA GLU A 523 14.72 -0.72 48.01
C GLU A 523 14.84 -2.25 47.84
N ASN A 524 13.93 -2.87 47.06
CA ASN A 524 13.86 -4.33 46.94
C ASN A 524 14.53 -4.87 45.66
N PHE A 525 14.77 -4.03 44.64
CA PHE A 525 15.33 -4.47 43.36
C PHE A 525 16.45 -3.55 42.86
N ASP A 526 17.47 -4.16 42.26
CA ASP A 526 18.64 -3.45 41.70
C ASP A 526 18.38 -2.83 40.32
N LEU A 527 17.32 -3.23 39.63
CA LEU A 527 16.98 -2.75 38.29
C LEU A 527 16.54 -1.27 38.33
N PRO A 528 16.86 -0.47 37.30
CA PRO A 528 16.31 0.86 37.15
C PRO A 528 14.78 0.83 37.00
N VAL A 529 14.12 1.89 37.48
CA VAL A 529 12.67 2.06 37.46
C VAL A 529 12.28 3.17 36.49
N HIS A 530 11.47 2.84 35.49
CA HIS A 530 10.95 3.76 34.48
C HIS A 530 9.44 4.00 34.71
N VAL A 531 9.01 5.25 34.94
CA VAL A 531 7.60 5.56 35.22
C VAL A 531 6.90 6.20 34.02
N HIS A 532 5.84 5.55 33.58
CA HIS A 532 4.93 6.02 32.53
C HIS A 532 3.55 6.31 33.12
N THR A 533 2.97 7.47 32.81
CA THR A 533 1.61 7.86 33.23
C THR A 533 0.94 8.75 32.18
N HIS A 534 -0.39 8.85 32.23
CA HIS A 534 -1.19 9.78 31.42
C HIS A 534 -1.73 10.93 32.28
N ASP A 535 -1.78 12.14 31.75
CA ASP A 535 -2.22 13.34 32.45
C ASP A 535 -3.74 13.56 32.42
N THR A 536 -4.51 12.47 32.44
CA THR A 536 -5.98 12.48 32.21
C THR A 536 -6.69 13.32 33.26
N ALA A 537 -6.20 13.28 34.50
CA ALA A 537 -6.71 14.06 35.62
C ALA A 537 -6.07 15.46 35.74
N GLY A 538 -5.01 15.75 34.96
CA GLY A 538 -4.33 17.04 34.89
C GLY A 538 -3.37 17.33 36.04
N GLY A 539 -2.96 16.31 36.79
CA GLY A 539 -2.09 16.43 37.97
C GLY A 539 -0.81 15.60 37.89
N GLN A 540 -0.53 14.95 36.77
CA GLN A 540 0.46 13.87 36.71
C GLN A 540 1.89 14.37 36.53
N LEU A 541 2.09 15.65 36.23
CA LEU A 541 3.40 16.27 36.44
C LEU A 541 3.86 16.13 37.91
N ALA A 542 2.94 16.26 38.88
CA ALA A 542 3.26 16.03 40.29
C ALA A 542 3.57 14.55 40.58
N THR A 543 2.92 13.63 39.86
CA THR A 543 3.21 12.18 39.92
C THR A 543 4.63 11.92 39.43
N LEU A 544 5.03 12.47 38.28
CA LEU A 544 6.40 12.33 37.76
C LEU A 544 7.43 12.99 38.69
N TYR A 545 7.11 14.15 39.26
CA TYR A 545 7.96 14.81 40.24
C TYR A 545 8.18 13.94 41.49
N ALA A 546 7.10 13.33 42.01
CA ALA A 546 7.17 12.41 43.13
C ALA A 546 7.95 11.12 42.78
N ALA A 547 7.79 10.59 41.56
CA ALA A 547 8.57 9.45 41.08
C ALA A 547 10.07 9.74 41.11
N ALA A 548 10.50 10.84 40.50
CA ALA A 548 11.91 11.23 40.49
C ALA A 548 12.46 11.47 41.90
N SER A 549 11.67 12.12 42.76
CA SER A 549 12.02 12.38 44.16
C SER A 549 12.17 11.08 44.98
N ALA A 550 11.40 10.04 44.64
CA ALA A 550 11.47 8.71 45.24
C ALA A 550 12.57 7.83 44.63
N GLY A 551 13.31 8.33 43.63
CA GLY A 551 14.45 7.68 43.02
C GLY A 551 14.18 6.95 41.70
N ALA A 552 13.03 7.16 41.05
CA ALA A 552 12.78 6.62 39.71
C ALA A 552 13.83 7.12 38.72
N ASP A 553 14.38 6.23 37.90
CA ASP A 553 15.53 6.49 37.04
C ASP A 553 15.13 7.19 35.73
N ALA A 554 13.92 6.92 35.23
CA ALA A 554 13.40 7.50 34.00
C ALA A 554 11.89 7.79 34.07
N VAL A 555 11.42 8.72 33.23
CA VAL A 555 10.00 9.06 33.07
C VAL A 555 9.63 9.33 31.61
N ASP A 556 8.36 9.11 31.26
CA ASP A 556 7.80 9.46 29.94
C ASP A 556 7.15 10.85 29.94
N ALA A 557 7.40 11.65 28.90
CA ALA A 557 6.73 12.93 28.64
C ALA A 557 6.50 13.15 27.13
N ALA A 558 5.66 14.12 26.77
CA ALA A 558 5.39 14.47 25.36
C ALA A 558 5.59 15.97 25.11
N SER A 559 5.88 16.38 23.88
CA SER A 559 5.91 17.78 23.46
C SER A 559 4.64 18.50 23.93
N ALA A 560 4.74 19.73 24.45
CA ALA A 560 3.59 20.39 25.08
C ALA A 560 2.37 20.50 24.17
N ALA A 561 2.59 20.74 22.87
CA ALA A 561 1.51 20.78 21.87
C ALA A 561 0.77 19.44 21.70
N MET A 562 1.39 18.34 22.11
CA MET A 562 0.90 16.95 22.04
C MET A 562 0.76 16.32 23.44
N ALA A 563 0.78 17.11 24.51
CA ALA A 563 0.71 16.66 25.89
C ALA A 563 -0.64 16.97 26.55
N GLY A 564 -0.79 16.49 27.77
CA GLY A 564 -1.92 16.77 28.65
C GLY A 564 -3.16 15.92 28.34
N THR A 565 -4.15 15.97 29.24
CA THR A 565 -5.37 15.18 29.13
C THR A 565 -5.04 13.70 28.94
N THR A 566 -5.57 13.01 27.94
CA THR A 566 -5.27 11.59 27.71
C THR A 566 -3.84 11.32 27.23
N SER A 567 -3.01 12.33 26.95
CA SER A 567 -1.58 12.18 26.63
C SER A 567 -0.69 12.21 27.90
N GLN A 568 0.61 12.07 27.74
CA GLN A 568 1.60 12.24 28.80
C GLN A 568 1.67 13.70 29.33
N PRO A 569 2.25 13.92 30.52
CA PRO A 569 2.63 15.26 30.98
C PRO A 569 3.56 15.98 29.99
N SER A 570 3.53 17.32 30.00
CA SER A 570 4.35 18.15 29.11
C SER A 570 5.85 18.00 29.39
N LEU A 571 6.62 17.75 28.32
CA LEU A 571 8.07 17.63 28.32
C LEU A 571 8.75 18.94 28.73
N SER A 572 8.32 20.08 28.18
CA SER A 572 8.89 21.38 28.56
C SER A 572 8.59 21.73 30.01
N ALA A 573 7.39 21.38 30.50
CA ALA A 573 7.05 21.57 31.91
C ALA A 573 7.87 20.65 32.83
N LEU A 574 8.12 19.40 32.41
CA LEU A 574 8.96 18.45 33.14
C LEU A 574 10.42 18.93 33.21
N VAL A 575 11.00 19.31 32.07
CA VAL A 575 12.37 19.84 31.99
C VAL A 575 12.51 21.07 32.89
N ALA A 576 11.59 22.03 32.78
CA ALA A 576 11.60 23.23 33.62
C ALA A 576 11.45 22.92 35.13
N ALA A 577 10.71 21.86 35.49
CA ALA A 577 10.52 21.48 36.89
C ALA A 577 11.81 20.92 37.55
N PHE A 578 12.74 20.38 36.76
CA PHE A 578 13.98 19.80 37.24
C PHE A 578 15.24 20.62 36.91
N GLU A 579 15.12 21.65 36.08
CA GLU A 579 16.23 22.55 35.74
C GLU A 579 16.87 23.14 37.01
N ASN A 580 18.20 23.08 37.11
CA ASN A 580 18.97 23.52 38.28
C ASN A 580 18.67 22.77 39.59
N THR A 581 18.10 21.56 39.52
CA THR A 581 17.93 20.65 40.67
C THR A 581 18.95 19.52 40.65
N GLU A 582 19.01 18.70 41.70
CA GLU A 582 19.88 17.50 41.72
C GLU A 582 19.49 16.49 40.62
N ARG A 583 18.21 16.46 40.23
CA ARG A 583 17.65 15.54 39.23
C ARG A 583 17.54 16.20 37.84
N ASP A 584 18.30 17.25 37.57
CA ASP A 584 18.30 17.94 36.27
C ASP A 584 18.44 16.93 35.11
N THR A 585 17.58 17.05 34.11
CA THR A 585 17.53 16.14 32.95
C THR A 585 18.70 16.38 31.99
N GLY A 586 19.32 17.55 32.04
CA GLY A 586 20.32 17.99 31.06
C GLY A 586 19.77 18.37 29.69
N ILE A 587 18.47 18.15 29.44
CA ILE A 587 17.80 18.54 28.20
C ILE A 587 17.57 20.06 28.22
N SER A 588 17.92 20.74 27.13
CA SER A 588 17.70 22.18 27.00
C SER A 588 16.20 22.51 26.93
N LEU A 589 15.73 23.39 27.84
CA LEU A 589 14.36 23.89 27.82
C LEU A 589 14.04 24.65 26.53
N ASP A 590 14.98 25.45 26.03
CA ASP A 590 14.84 26.16 24.76
C ASP A 590 14.70 25.17 23.60
N ALA A 591 15.50 24.10 23.58
CA ALA A 591 15.47 23.11 22.51
C ALA A 591 14.11 22.39 22.41
N VAL A 592 13.52 21.98 23.53
CA VAL A 592 12.19 21.35 23.53
C VAL A 592 11.08 22.35 23.21
N SER A 593 11.22 23.60 23.64
CA SER A 593 10.23 24.66 23.38
C SER A 593 10.23 25.11 21.91
N ASP A 594 11.40 25.19 21.27
CA ASP A 594 11.55 25.58 19.87
C ASP A 594 10.93 24.56 18.89
N LEU A 595 10.67 23.32 19.34
CA LEU A 595 9.98 22.28 18.56
C LEU A 595 8.45 22.32 18.73
N GLU A 596 7.91 23.03 19.72
CA GLU A 596 6.46 23.07 19.98
C GLU A 596 5.64 23.71 18.82
N PRO A 597 6.09 24.81 18.16
CA PRO A 597 5.36 25.39 17.04
C PRO A 597 5.17 24.44 15.85
N TYR A 598 6.12 23.52 15.66
CA TYR A 598 6.01 22.44 14.68
C TYR A 598 4.87 21.49 15.05
N TRP A 599 4.90 20.94 16.26
CA TRP A 599 3.89 19.99 16.72
C TRP A 599 2.49 20.61 16.83
N GLU A 600 2.38 21.89 17.20
CA GLU A 600 1.12 22.63 17.16
C GLU A 600 0.55 22.69 15.74
N SER A 601 1.43 22.91 14.75
CA SER A 601 1.05 22.95 13.34
C SER A 601 0.66 21.58 12.81
N VAL A 602 1.40 20.53 13.18
CA VAL A 602 1.03 19.13 12.89
C VAL A 602 -0.36 18.83 13.45
N ARG A 603 -0.59 19.07 14.75
CA ARG A 603 -1.87 18.79 15.41
C ARG A 603 -3.06 19.46 14.72
N LYS A 604 -2.90 20.70 14.25
CA LYS A 604 -3.94 21.41 13.47
C LYS A 604 -4.29 20.72 12.15
N LEU A 605 -3.34 20.09 11.47
CA LEU A 605 -3.63 19.31 10.25
C LEU A 605 -4.50 18.09 10.55
N TYR A 606 -4.36 17.50 11.73
CA TYR A 606 -5.11 16.31 12.17
C TYR A 606 -6.40 16.64 12.94
N ALA A 607 -6.92 17.86 12.85
CA ALA A 607 -8.13 18.29 13.54
C ALA A 607 -9.35 17.35 13.39
N PRO A 608 -9.62 16.68 12.24
CA PRO A 608 -10.70 15.72 12.10
C PRO A 608 -10.59 14.49 13.01
N PHE A 609 -9.39 14.20 13.51
CA PHE A 609 -9.10 13.06 14.38
C PHE A 609 -8.94 13.46 15.84
N GLU A 610 -9.20 14.73 16.18
CA GLU A 610 -9.18 15.15 17.57
C GLU A 610 -10.23 14.40 18.38
N SER A 611 -9.73 13.61 19.31
CA SER A 611 -10.51 12.69 20.13
C SER A 611 -10.18 12.83 21.62
N GLY A 612 -9.22 13.69 21.96
CA GLY A 612 -8.87 14.03 23.33
C GLY A 612 -10.02 14.71 24.08
N LEU A 613 -9.92 14.69 25.41
CA LEU A 613 -10.86 15.40 26.27
C LEU A 613 -10.68 16.92 26.12
N ALA A 614 -11.77 17.69 26.20
CA ALA A 614 -11.72 19.16 26.18
C ALA A 614 -10.95 19.75 27.38
N GLY A 615 -10.74 18.95 28.43
CA GLY A 615 -9.95 19.31 29.60
C GLY A 615 -9.81 18.12 30.56
N PRO A 616 -9.04 18.28 31.64
CA PRO A 616 -8.82 17.21 32.62
C PRO A 616 -10.10 16.72 33.30
N THR A 617 -10.13 15.45 33.69
CA THR A 617 -11.26 14.85 34.41
C THR A 617 -10.82 13.93 35.55
N GLY A 618 -11.39 14.14 36.74
CA GLY A 618 -11.18 13.25 37.89
C GLY A 618 -12.04 11.98 37.85
N ARG A 619 -12.95 11.82 36.88
CA ARG A 619 -13.79 10.61 36.77
C ARG A 619 -12.99 9.35 36.44
N VAL A 620 -11.78 9.53 35.91
CA VAL A 620 -10.84 8.43 35.60
C VAL A 620 -10.49 7.61 36.83
N TYR A 621 -10.44 8.21 38.02
CA TYR A 621 -10.21 7.48 39.28
C TYR A 621 -11.37 6.56 39.70
N ARG A 622 -12.48 6.55 38.95
CA ARG A 622 -13.62 5.66 39.19
C ARG A 622 -13.80 4.64 38.07
N HIS A 623 -13.78 5.07 36.82
CA HIS A 623 -14.00 4.17 35.68
C HIS A 623 -12.72 3.51 35.19
N GLU A 624 -11.55 4.09 35.49
CA GLU A 624 -10.22 3.57 35.15
C GLU A 624 -9.97 3.26 33.66
N ILE A 625 -10.86 3.71 32.77
CA ILE A 625 -10.67 3.69 31.31
C ILE A 625 -9.32 4.34 30.94
N PRO A 626 -8.40 3.62 30.28
CA PRO A 626 -7.14 4.15 29.77
C PRO A 626 -7.33 5.27 28.74
N GLY A 627 -6.33 6.15 28.60
CA GLY A 627 -6.40 7.32 27.71
C GLY A 627 -6.85 6.98 26.28
N GLY A 628 -6.11 6.12 25.58
CA GLY A 628 -6.47 5.72 24.21
C GLY A 628 -7.80 4.96 24.10
N GLN A 629 -8.20 4.21 25.12
CA GLN A 629 -9.50 3.53 25.14
C GLN A 629 -10.64 4.53 25.31
N LEU A 630 -10.45 5.59 26.10
CA LEU A 630 -11.47 6.61 26.35
C LEU A 630 -11.86 7.34 25.07
N SER A 631 -10.86 7.75 24.29
CA SER A 631 -11.04 8.37 22.97
C SER A 631 -11.78 7.44 22.00
N ASN A 632 -11.36 6.17 21.93
CA ASN A 632 -11.97 5.16 21.05
C ASN A 632 -13.42 4.84 21.45
N LEU A 633 -13.69 4.63 22.74
CA LEU A 633 -15.01 4.28 23.26
C LEU A 633 -16.02 5.40 23.00
N ARG A 634 -15.58 6.66 23.06
CA ARG A 634 -16.42 7.82 22.73
C ARG A 634 -16.81 7.84 21.26
N GLN A 635 -15.87 7.59 20.35
CA GLN A 635 -16.16 7.49 18.91
C GLN A 635 -17.11 6.32 18.60
N GLN A 636 -16.90 5.17 19.23
CA GLN A 636 -17.83 4.02 19.12
C GLN A 636 -19.22 4.35 19.65
N ALA A 637 -19.33 5.03 20.79
CA ALA A 637 -20.61 5.47 21.35
C ALA A 637 -21.36 6.41 20.40
N VAL A 638 -20.67 7.38 19.79
CA VAL A 638 -21.26 8.29 18.79
C VAL A 638 -21.76 7.52 17.58
N ALA A 639 -20.96 6.59 17.03
CA ALA A 639 -21.34 5.78 15.89
C ALA A 639 -22.57 4.89 16.15
N LEU A 640 -22.76 4.45 17.39
CA LEU A 640 -23.92 3.65 17.83
C LEU A 640 -25.12 4.50 18.30
N GLY A 641 -25.06 5.83 18.19
CA GLY A 641 -26.13 6.73 18.63
C GLY A 641 -26.24 6.88 20.16
N LEU A 642 -25.22 6.48 20.91
CA LEU A 642 -25.13 6.55 22.37
C LEU A 642 -24.24 7.71 22.87
N GLY A 643 -23.79 8.60 21.99
CA GLY A 643 -22.86 9.68 22.32
C GLY A 643 -23.33 10.60 23.46
N GLU A 644 -24.62 10.93 23.51
CA GLU A 644 -25.24 11.76 24.57
C GLU A 644 -25.40 11.02 25.92
N ARG A 645 -25.10 9.71 25.96
CA ARG A 645 -25.18 8.86 27.15
C ARG A 645 -23.80 8.37 27.60
N PHE A 646 -22.74 9.12 27.28
CA PHE A 646 -21.38 8.68 27.56
C PHE A 646 -21.11 8.51 29.06
N GLU A 647 -21.71 9.32 29.93
CA GLU A 647 -21.61 9.17 31.38
C GLU A 647 -22.27 7.88 31.90
N ASP A 648 -23.29 7.36 31.20
CA ASP A 648 -23.86 6.05 31.50
C ASP A 648 -22.88 4.94 31.10
N ILE A 649 -22.17 5.11 29.98
CA ILE A 649 -21.12 4.19 29.53
C ILE A 649 -19.95 4.19 30.51
N GLU A 650 -19.49 5.35 30.99
CA GLU A 650 -18.42 5.43 32.01
C GLU A 650 -18.81 4.69 33.30
N LYS A 651 -20.06 4.84 33.77
CA LYS A 651 -20.57 4.12 34.95
C LYS A 651 -20.69 2.62 34.68
N MET A 652 -21.22 2.24 33.52
CA MET A 652 -21.36 0.84 33.13
C MET A 652 -19.99 0.18 32.94
N TYR A 653 -18.97 0.92 32.51
CA TYR A 653 -17.61 0.42 32.39
C TYR A 653 -17.04 0.01 33.75
N ALA A 654 -17.22 0.83 34.79
CA ALA A 654 -16.83 0.46 36.15
C ALA A 654 -17.62 -0.76 36.68
N ALA A 655 -18.90 -0.87 36.33
CA ALA A 655 -19.72 -2.02 36.70
C ALA A 655 -19.30 -3.29 35.95
N ALA A 656 -19.06 -3.20 34.64
CA ALA A 656 -18.57 -4.29 33.80
C ALA A 656 -17.23 -4.81 34.30
N ASP A 657 -16.32 -3.92 34.68
CA ASP A 657 -15.03 -4.29 35.28
C ASP A 657 -15.22 -5.06 36.59
N SER A 658 -16.11 -4.59 37.47
CA SER A 658 -16.45 -5.29 38.72
C SER A 658 -17.03 -6.69 38.46
N ILE A 659 -17.90 -6.83 37.45
CA ILE A 659 -18.50 -8.12 37.05
C ILE A 659 -17.44 -9.08 36.51
N LEU A 660 -16.48 -8.57 35.76
CA LEU A 660 -15.42 -9.35 35.13
C LEU A 660 -14.25 -9.68 36.08
N GLY A 661 -14.30 -9.25 37.34
CA GLY A 661 -13.32 -9.61 38.37
C GLY A 661 -12.28 -8.52 38.67
N HIS A 662 -12.60 -7.25 38.40
CA HIS A 662 -11.74 -6.09 38.68
C HIS A 662 -10.37 -6.22 38.00
N LEU A 663 -10.33 -6.03 36.68
CA LEU A 663 -9.18 -6.35 35.86
C LEU A 663 -8.14 -5.22 35.83
N VAL A 664 -6.90 -5.59 35.49
CA VAL A 664 -5.97 -4.66 34.86
C VAL A 664 -6.53 -4.31 33.49
N LYS A 665 -6.75 -3.02 33.22
CA LYS A 665 -7.44 -2.56 32.01
C LYS A 665 -6.48 -1.85 31.10
N VAL A 666 -5.91 -2.58 30.15
CA VAL A 666 -5.08 -2.04 29.05
C VAL A 666 -5.40 -2.84 27.80
N THR A 667 -5.04 -2.39 26.61
CA THR A 667 -5.40 -3.14 25.40
C THR A 667 -4.80 -4.56 25.40
N PRO A 668 -5.61 -5.64 25.19
CA PRO A 668 -7.02 -5.64 24.79
C PRO A 668 -8.04 -5.81 25.95
N SER A 669 -7.65 -6.04 27.21
CA SER A 669 -8.61 -6.17 28.34
C SER A 669 -9.47 -4.92 28.52
N SER A 670 -8.94 -3.72 28.29
CA SER A 670 -9.71 -2.47 28.33
C SER A 670 -10.82 -2.42 27.26
N LYS A 671 -10.61 -3.09 26.12
CA LYS A 671 -11.63 -3.25 25.07
C LYS A 671 -12.70 -4.24 25.50
N VAL A 672 -12.33 -5.35 26.14
CA VAL A 672 -13.29 -6.34 26.67
C VAL A 672 -14.31 -5.67 27.59
N VAL A 673 -13.83 -4.87 28.56
CA VAL A 673 -14.70 -4.11 29.46
C VAL A 673 -15.53 -3.07 28.69
N GLY A 674 -14.94 -2.41 27.69
CA GLY A 674 -15.59 -1.38 26.88
C GLY A 674 -16.72 -1.91 26.00
N ASP A 675 -16.50 -3.01 25.31
CA ASP A 675 -17.48 -3.67 24.45
C ASP A 675 -18.69 -4.13 25.30
N LEU A 676 -18.43 -4.70 26.47
CA LEU A 676 -19.49 -5.08 27.41
C LEU A 676 -20.29 -3.84 27.88
N ALA A 677 -19.60 -2.78 28.27
CA ALA A 677 -20.25 -1.56 28.74
C ALA A 677 -21.14 -0.91 27.67
N LEU A 678 -20.65 -0.81 26.43
CA LEU A 678 -21.43 -0.31 25.29
C LEU A 678 -22.64 -1.20 25.02
N HIS A 679 -22.44 -2.51 25.00
CA HIS A 679 -23.51 -3.48 24.75
C HIS A 679 -24.64 -3.35 25.78
N LEU A 680 -24.31 -3.32 27.07
CA LEU A 680 -25.30 -3.24 28.14
C LEU A 680 -26.04 -1.89 28.15
N VAL A 681 -25.36 -0.77 27.89
CA VAL A 681 -26.02 0.55 27.78
C VAL A 681 -26.95 0.62 26.57
N GLY A 682 -26.51 0.06 25.43
CA GLY A 682 -27.30 0.00 24.20
C GLY A 682 -28.54 -0.88 24.34
N ALA A 683 -28.41 -2.01 25.04
CA ALA A 683 -29.52 -2.93 25.33
C ALA A 683 -30.43 -2.46 26.48
N GLY A 684 -30.02 -1.45 27.25
CA GLY A 684 -30.77 -0.97 28.42
C GLY A 684 -30.80 -1.96 29.58
N VAL A 685 -29.78 -2.81 29.69
CA VAL A 685 -29.68 -3.89 30.69
C VAL A 685 -29.03 -3.36 31.96
N ALA A 686 -29.62 -3.68 33.12
CA ALA A 686 -29.04 -3.33 34.41
C ALA A 686 -27.82 -4.24 34.71
N PRO A 687 -26.71 -3.70 35.25
CA PRO A 687 -25.50 -4.49 35.49
C PRO A 687 -25.73 -5.63 36.48
N GLU A 688 -26.58 -5.44 37.49
CA GLU A 688 -26.92 -6.49 38.47
C GLU A 688 -27.69 -7.65 37.82
N GLU A 689 -28.60 -7.34 36.91
CA GLU A 689 -29.37 -8.35 36.18
C GLU A 689 -28.46 -9.21 35.29
N PHE A 690 -27.53 -8.55 34.59
CA PHE A 690 -26.54 -9.22 33.76
C PHE A 690 -25.58 -10.09 34.59
N ALA A 691 -25.10 -9.58 35.73
CA ALA A 691 -24.21 -10.32 36.62
C ALA A 691 -24.85 -11.61 37.17
N GLU A 692 -26.14 -11.57 37.50
CA GLU A 692 -26.86 -12.74 38.02
C GLU A 692 -27.19 -13.78 36.95
N ASN A 693 -27.53 -13.34 35.72
CA ASN A 693 -28.08 -14.17 34.65
C ASN A 693 -27.44 -13.88 33.26
N PRO A 694 -26.11 -14.01 33.10
CA PRO A 694 -25.44 -13.68 31.83
C PRO A 694 -25.86 -14.60 30.67
N ASP A 695 -26.39 -15.78 30.96
CA ASP A 695 -26.92 -16.74 29.99
C ASP A 695 -28.11 -16.21 29.18
N LYS A 696 -28.85 -15.23 29.72
CA LYS A 696 -30.04 -14.63 29.07
C LYS A 696 -29.74 -13.55 28.05
N PHE A 697 -28.49 -13.11 27.94
CA PHE A 697 -28.09 -11.99 27.10
C PHE A 697 -27.09 -12.44 26.02
N ASP A 698 -27.07 -11.71 24.92
CA ASP A 698 -25.94 -11.78 24.01
C ASP A 698 -24.71 -11.18 24.70
N ILE A 699 -23.55 -11.79 24.45
CA ILE A 699 -22.29 -11.37 25.06
C ILE A 699 -21.31 -11.11 23.92
N PRO A 700 -20.63 -9.94 23.88
CA PRO A 700 -19.64 -9.65 22.85
C PRO A 700 -18.55 -10.73 22.76
N ASP A 701 -18.11 -11.05 21.54
CA ASP A 701 -17.07 -12.06 21.29
C ASP A 701 -15.77 -11.79 22.07
N SER A 702 -15.41 -10.51 22.28
CA SER A 702 -14.24 -10.12 23.07
C SER A 702 -14.35 -10.56 24.54
N VAL A 703 -15.54 -10.49 25.11
CA VAL A 703 -15.83 -10.94 26.48
C VAL A 703 -15.83 -12.46 26.56
N ILE A 704 -16.42 -13.13 25.56
CA ILE A 704 -16.38 -14.61 25.49
C ILE A 704 -14.93 -15.10 25.35
N GLY A 705 -14.13 -14.49 24.48
CA GLY A 705 -12.71 -14.84 24.32
C GLY A 705 -11.93 -14.65 25.61
N PHE A 706 -12.10 -13.51 26.29
CA PHE A 706 -11.52 -13.29 27.62
C PHE A 706 -11.92 -14.38 28.61
N LEU A 707 -13.21 -14.67 28.76
CA LEU A 707 -13.68 -15.69 29.70
C LEU A 707 -13.18 -17.11 29.35
N ASN A 708 -12.83 -17.37 28.10
CA ASN A 708 -12.20 -18.62 27.69
C ASN A 708 -10.69 -18.70 27.99
N GLY A 709 -10.07 -17.60 28.43
CA GLY A 709 -8.65 -17.55 28.77
C GLY A 709 -7.75 -17.05 27.64
N ASP A 710 -8.30 -16.49 26.56
CA ASP A 710 -7.54 -16.04 25.39
C ASP A 710 -6.50 -14.94 25.71
N LEU A 711 -6.67 -14.25 26.86
CA LEU A 711 -5.80 -13.18 27.34
C LEU A 711 -4.89 -13.58 28.51
N GLY A 712 -4.88 -14.87 28.90
CA GLY A 712 -4.25 -15.33 30.13
C GLY A 712 -5.19 -15.30 31.34
N ASP A 713 -4.64 -15.56 32.52
CA ASP A 713 -5.40 -15.60 33.78
C ASP A 713 -5.39 -14.23 34.49
N PRO A 714 -6.55 -13.73 34.95
CA PRO A 714 -6.61 -12.46 35.68
C PRO A 714 -6.01 -12.58 37.09
N PRO A 715 -5.37 -11.53 37.64
CA PRO A 715 -4.74 -11.57 38.97
C PRO A 715 -5.67 -11.98 40.12
N GLY A 716 -6.94 -11.59 40.05
CA GLY A 716 -7.97 -11.92 41.04
C GLY A 716 -8.57 -13.32 40.88
N GLY A 717 -8.16 -14.09 39.87
CA GLY A 717 -8.83 -15.31 39.46
C GLY A 717 -10.15 -15.06 38.72
N TRP A 718 -10.78 -16.13 38.26
CA TRP A 718 -12.00 -16.05 37.45
C TRP A 718 -13.25 -15.73 38.30
N PRO A 719 -14.16 -14.85 37.83
CA PRO A 719 -15.38 -14.52 38.56
C PRO A 719 -16.38 -15.68 38.48
N GLU A 720 -16.33 -16.61 39.43
CA GLU A 720 -17.31 -17.69 39.56
C GLU A 720 -18.45 -17.32 40.54
N PRO A 721 -19.71 -17.71 40.27
CA PRO A 721 -20.18 -18.58 39.19
C PRO A 721 -20.50 -17.85 37.86
N PHE A 722 -20.17 -16.56 37.73
CA PHE A 722 -20.50 -15.76 36.55
C PHE A 722 -19.90 -16.35 35.27
N ARG A 723 -18.60 -16.67 35.27
CA ARG A 723 -17.89 -17.25 34.12
C ARG A 723 -18.55 -18.54 33.65
N THR A 724 -18.81 -19.47 34.57
CA THR A 724 -19.47 -20.75 34.22
C THR A 724 -20.82 -20.52 33.54
N LYS A 725 -21.63 -19.59 34.02
CA LYS A 725 -22.93 -19.25 33.40
C LYS A 725 -22.78 -18.55 32.05
N ALA A 726 -21.85 -17.60 31.94
CA ALA A 726 -21.60 -16.83 30.72
C ALA A 726 -21.09 -17.71 29.57
N LEU A 727 -20.33 -18.77 29.87
CA LEU A 727 -19.82 -19.72 28.86
C LEU A 727 -20.78 -20.87 28.55
N ALA A 728 -21.82 -21.09 29.35
CA ALA A 728 -22.74 -22.20 29.17
C ALA A 728 -23.38 -22.18 27.77
N GLY A 729 -23.16 -23.25 27.00
CA GLY A 729 -23.70 -23.40 25.63
C GLY A 729 -22.97 -22.58 24.56
N ARG A 730 -21.85 -21.91 24.89
CA ARG A 730 -21.03 -21.14 23.95
C ARG A 730 -19.70 -21.83 23.70
N SER A 731 -19.22 -21.82 22.44
CA SER A 731 -17.93 -22.41 22.05
C SER A 731 -16.92 -21.34 21.67
N ALA A 732 -15.70 -21.43 22.19
CA ALA A 732 -14.58 -20.58 21.81
C ALA A 732 -13.95 -21.03 20.48
N LYS A 733 -13.28 -20.10 19.79
CA LYS A 733 -12.38 -20.46 18.69
C LYS A 733 -11.06 -20.99 19.29
N PRO A 734 -10.52 -22.11 18.81
CA PRO A 734 -9.23 -22.60 19.28
C PRO A 734 -8.09 -21.65 18.90
N LEU A 735 -7.10 -21.51 19.78
CA LEU A 735 -5.87 -20.76 19.52
C LEU A 735 -5.02 -21.47 18.46
N VAL A 736 -4.29 -20.69 17.66
CA VAL A 736 -3.35 -21.23 16.66
C VAL A 736 -2.04 -21.55 17.37
N GLU A 737 -1.73 -22.84 17.49
CA GLU A 737 -0.54 -23.32 18.23
C GLU A 737 0.67 -23.59 17.34
N HIS A 738 0.48 -23.74 16.02
CA HIS A 738 1.55 -24.08 15.08
C HIS A 738 1.49 -23.24 13.81
N LEU A 739 2.66 -22.90 13.28
CA LEU A 739 2.81 -22.26 11.96
C LEU A 739 2.81 -23.31 10.86
N GLU A 740 2.27 -22.94 9.70
CA GLU A 740 2.45 -23.73 8.49
C GLU A 740 3.94 -23.74 8.08
N PRO A 741 4.48 -24.85 7.52
CA PRO A 741 5.90 -24.96 7.19
C PRO A 741 6.43 -23.85 6.27
N ALA A 742 5.60 -23.36 5.34
CA ALA A 742 5.96 -22.28 4.43
C ALA A 742 6.11 -20.93 5.15
N ASP A 743 5.23 -20.65 6.13
CA ASP A 743 5.31 -19.42 6.93
C ASP A 743 6.52 -19.47 7.87
N ALA A 744 6.79 -20.62 8.49
CA ALA A 744 7.99 -20.82 9.30
C ALA A 744 9.27 -20.56 8.49
N GLN A 745 9.36 -21.10 7.26
CA GLN A 745 10.50 -20.88 6.38
C GLN A 745 10.68 -19.40 6.01
N ALA A 746 9.59 -18.68 5.74
CA ALA A 746 9.63 -17.25 5.43
C ALA A 746 10.11 -16.40 6.62
N LEU A 747 9.95 -16.89 7.86
CA LEU A 747 10.46 -16.22 9.06
C LEU A 747 11.94 -16.50 9.35
N GLU A 748 12.58 -17.51 8.73
CA GLU A 748 13.96 -17.88 9.04
C GLU A 748 14.99 -16.81 8.66
N THR A 749 14.79 -16.11 7.54
CA THR A 749 15.78 -15.18 6.99
C THR A 749 15.36 -13.72 7.22
N PRO A 750 16.18 -12.89 7.91
CA PRO A 750 15.91 -11.47 8.08
C PRO A 750 15.80 -10.71 6.76
N GLY A 751 14.99 -9.67 6.71
CA GLY A 751 14.81 -8.81 5.54
C GLY A 751 13.37 -8.65 5.09
N ARG A 752 13.20 -8.15 3.85
CA ARG A 752 11.89 -7.70 3.34
C ARG A 752 10.82 -8.79 3.35
N ASP A 753 11.16 -10.01 2.91
CA ASP A 753 10.20 -11.12 2.86
C ASP A 753 9.68 -11.50 4.24
N ARG A 754 10.55 -11.49 5.27
CA ARG A 754 10.14 -11.71 6.67
C ARG A 754 9.21 -10.58 7.15
N LYS A 755 9.53 -9.32 6.86
CA LYS A 755 8.70 -8.16 7.25
C LYS A 755 7.31 -8.23 6.64
N ASP A 756 7.23 -8.56 5.35
CA ASP A 756 5.97 -8.74 4.64
C ASP A 756 5.18 -9.94 5.21
N LYS A 757 5.86 -11.05 5.52
CA LYS A 757 5.23 -12.19 6.19
C LYS A 757 4.72 -11.85 7.60
N LEU A 758 5.48 -11.08 8.39
CA LEU A 758 5.06 -10.62 9.72
C LEU A 758 3.83 -9.69 9.62
N ASN A 759 3.77 -8.81 8.61
CA ASN A 759 2.57 -8.03 8.32
C ASN A 759 1.35 -8.95 8.08
N GLU A 760 1.50 -9.97 7.24
CA GLU A 760 0.42 -10.93 6.93
C GLU A 760 -0.03 -11.73 8.15
N LEU A 761 0.90 -12.26 8.95
CA LEU A 761 0.59 -13.11 10.11
C LEU A 761 -0.04 -12.32 11.25
N LEU A 762 0.50 -11.15 11.56
CA LEU A 762 0.02 -10.32 12.68
C LEU A 762 -1.29 -9.60 12.32
N PHE A 763 -1.42 -9.16 11.06
CA PHE A 763 -2.54 -8.34 10.61
C PHE A 763 -3.00 -8.70 9.18
N PRO A 764 -3.58 -9.89 8.94
CA PRO A 764 -3.93 -10.34 7.59
C PRO A 764 -4.92 -9.41 6.87
N GLY A 765 -5.94 -8.91 7.59
CA GLY A 765 -6.90 -7.94 7.07
C GLY A 765 -6.25 -6.60 6.70
N PRO A 766 -5.64 -5.88 7.65
CA PRO A 766 -4.92 -4.62 7.39
C PRO A 766 -3.86 -4.74 6.31
N THR A 767 -3.11 -5.84 6.26
CA THR A 767 -2.09 -6.06 5.23
C THR A 767 -2.72 -6.20 3.85
N LYS A 768 -3.84 -6.92 3.73
CA LYS A 768 -4.60 -6.99 2.47
C LYS A 768 -5.10 -5.61 2.02
N GLU A 769 -5.63 -4.82 2.96
CA GLU A 769 -6.08 -3.44 2.69
C GLU A 769 -4.92 -2.53 2.25
N PHE A 770 -3.79 -2.58 2.96
CA PHE A 770 -2.56 -1.87 2.61
C PHE A 770 -2.05 -2.23 1.22
N LEU A 771 -1.94 -3.53 0.91
CA LEU A 771 -1.48 -3.99 -0.41
C LEU A 771 -2.44 -3.54 -1.53
N ALA A 772 -3.74 -3.52 -1.27
CA ALA A 772 -4.73 -2.98 -2.20
C ALA A 772 -4.54 -1.46 -2.41
N MET A 773 -4.34 -0.68 -1.33
CA MET A 773 -4.05 0.75 -1.43
C MET A 773 -2.75 1.01 -2.20
N ARG A 774 -1.68 0.27 -1.90
CA ARG A 774 -0.37 0.43 -2.57
C ARG A 774 -0.44 0.00 -4.04
N SER A 775 -1.25 -1.00 -4.36
CA SER A 775 -1.53 -1.41 -5.75
C SER A 775 -2.31 -0.33 -6.50
N ASN A 776 -3.38 0.21 -5.91
CA ASN A 776 -4.27 1.16 -6.58
C ASN A 776 -3.67 2.57 -6.67
N PHE A 777 -3.06 3.06 -5.60
CA PHE A 777 -2.66 4.45 -5.45
C PHE A 777 -1.13 4.67 -5.39
N GLY A 778 -0.35 3.59 -5.28
CA GLY A 778 1.09 3.69 -5.09
C GLY A 778 1.47 4.01 -3.64
N ASP A 779 2.66 4.56 -3.46
CA ASP A 779 3.16 4.94 -2.15
C ASP A 779 2.56 6.28 -1.71
N LEU A 780 1.60 6.25 -0.79
CA LEU A 780 0.93 7.45 -0.29
C LEU A 780 1.77 8.21 0.75
N SER A 781 2.84 7.62 1.30
CA SER A 781 3.65 8.26 2.35
C SER A 781 4.36 9.53 1.88
N VAL A 782 4.62 9.64 0.57
CA VAL A 782 5.28 10.80 -0.06
C VAL A 782 4.34 12.01 -0.23
N VAL A 783 3.03 11.81 -0.11
CA VAL A 783 2.04 12.89 -0.23
C VAL A 783 2.05 13.74 1.03
N GLU A 784 2.01 15.06 0.88
CA GLU A 784 1.86 16.00 1.99
C GLU A 784 0.57 15.73 2.78
N THR A 785 0.60 15.89 4.11
CA THR A 785 -0.53 15.53 4.98
C THR A 785 -1.78 16.35 4.69
N SER A 786 -1.63 17.62 4.30
CA SER A 786 -2.77 18.45 3.90
C SER A 786 -3.45 17.87 2.66
N GLU A 787 -2.70 17.54 1.61
CA GLU A 787 -3.19 16.99 0.36
C GLU A 787 -3.76 15.58 0.54
N TYR A 788 -3.15 14.78 1.41
CA TYR A 788 -3.63 13.45 1.77
C TYR A 788 -5.02 13.49 2.43
N LEU A 789 -5.24 14.41 3.38
CA LEU A 789 -6.50 14.49 4.13
C LEU A 789 -7.60 15.29 3.41
N TYR A 790 -7.22 16.37 2.72
CA TYR A 790 -8.15 17.38 2.23
C TYR A 790 -8.14 17.54 0.70
N GLY A 791 -7.26 16.83 -0.01
CA GLY A 791 -7.14 16.90 -1.46
C GLY A 791 -6.40 18.15 -1.94
N LEU A 792 -6.49 18.40 -3.24
CA LEU A 792 -5.81 19.50 -3.91
C LEU A 792 -6.70 20.73 -3.99
N THR A 793 -6.09 21.91 -4.05
CA THR A 793 -6.84 23.15 -4.27
C THR A 793 -6.71 23.67 -5.71
N GLY A 794 -7.82 24.16 -6.26
CA GLY A 794 -7.84 24.82 -7.56
C GLY A 794 -6.95 26.06 -7.61
N GLY A 795 -6.24 26.23 -8.74
CA GLY A 795 -5.39 27.39 -8.98
C GLY A 795 -3.97 27.30 -8.40
N GLU A 796 -3.62 26.19 -7.75
CA GLU A 796 -2.30 25.95 -7.15
C GLU A 796 -1.59 24.75 -7.76
N GLU A 797 -0.26 24.79 -7.71
CA GLU A 797 0.61 23.69 -8.09
C GLU A 797 1.19 23.07 -6.82
N HIS A 798 0.90 21.80 -6.63
CA HIS A 798 1.32 20.97 -5.51
C HIS A 798 2.50 20.09 -5.95
N ALA A 799 3.59 20.11 -5.19
CA ALA A 799 4.78 19.31 -5.48
C ALA A 799 4.81 18.06 -4.60
N VAL A 800 4.90 16.89 -5.22
CA VAL A 800 5.10 15.60 -4.54
C VAL A 800 6.49 15.07 -4.91
N GLU A 801 7.38 14.99 -3.94
CA GLU A 801 8.72 14.43 -4.13
C GLU A 801 8.67 12.89 -4.00
N LEU A 802 8.80 12.18 -5.12
CA LEU A 802 8.78 10.71 -5.12
C LEU A 802 10.11 10.09 -4.69
N ALA A 803 11.19 10.82 -4.94
CA ALA A 803 12.57 10.49 -4.61
C ALA A 803 13.43 11.73 -4.91
N LYS A 804 14.66 11.74 -4.40
CA LYS A 804 15.62 12.81 -4.67
C LYS A 804 15.72 13.12 -6.17
N GLY A 805 15.33 14.35 -6.54
CA GLY A 805 15.35 14.84 -7.92
C GLY A 805 14.19 14.36 -8.82
N LYS A 806 13.16 13.73 -8.27
CA LYS A 806 11.95 13.27 -8.98
C LYS A 806 10.70 13.85 -8.34
N ASN A 807 10.26 14.99 -8.86
CA ASN A 807 9.07 15.69 -8.39
C ASN A 807 7.91 15.50 -9.38
N LEU A 808 6.71 15.29 -8.83
CA LEU A 808 5.46 15.44 -9.55
C LEU A 808 4.88 16.80 -9.19
N LEU A 809 4.63 17.63 -10.20
CA LEU A 809 3.93 18.90 -10.08
C LEU A 809 2.48 18.65 -10.51
N ILE A 810 1.56 18.78 -9.56
CA ILE A 810 0.15 18.45 -9.72
C ILE A 810 -0.68 19.71 -9.51
N GLY A 811 -1.62 20.01 -10.40
CA GLY A 811 -2.55 21.12 -10.21
C GLY A 811 -3.96 20.75 -10.63
N VAL A 812 -4.96 21.39 -10.02
CA VAL A 812 -6.37 21.27 -10.42
C VAL A 812 -6.75 22.47 -11.27
N GLN A 813 -7.13 22.24 -12.52
CA GLN A 813 -7.54 23.28 -13.46
C GLN A 813 -9.06 23.52 -13.41
N ALA A 814 -9.84 22.44 -13.35
CA ALA A 814 -11.30 22.51 -13.30
C ALA A 814 -11.91 21.24 -12.71
N ILE A 815 -13.01 21.39 -11.99
CA ILE A 815 -13.87 20.30 -11.54
C ILE A 815 -15.23 20.50 -12.20
N GLY A 816 -15.64 19.55 -13.05
CA GLY A 816 -16.93 19.57 -13.73
C GLY A 816 -18.12 19.29 -12.81
N GLY A 817 -19.32 19.50 -13.36
CA GLY A 817 -20.55 19.00 -12.76
C GLY A 817 -20.61 17.46 -12.76
N THR A 818 -21.55 16.91 -12.02
CA THR A 818 -21.82 15.47 -12.01
C THR A 818 -22.65 15.08 -13.24
N ASP A 819 -22.30 13.95 -13.85
CA ASP A 819 -23.15 13.29 -14.84
C ASP A 819 -24.27 12.44 -14.18
N GLU A 820 -25.11 11.78 -14.99
CA GLU A 820 -26.23 10.92 -14.53
C GLU A 820 -25.79 9.70 -13.71
N ARG A 821 -24.51 9.31 -13.82
CA ARG A 821 -23.89 8.25 -13.02
C ARG A 821 -23.24 8.80 -11.74
N GLY A 822 -23.36 10.11 -11.51
CA GLY A 822 -22.72 10.84 -10.43
C GLY A 822 -21.20 10.86 -10.51
N MET A 823 -20.63 10.81 -11.73
CA MET A 823 -19.21 11.00 -12.00
C MET A 823 -18.91 12.46 -12.31
N ARG A 824 -17.79 12.97 -11.80
CA ARG A 824 -17.25 14.29 -12.14
C ARG A 824 -16.04 14.14 -13.04
N SER A 825 -16.01 14.90 -14.12
CA SER A 825 -14.78 15.10 -14.89
C SER A 825 -13.92 16.15 -14.21
N VAL A 826 -12.73 15.75 -13.75
CA VAL A 826 -11.75 16.63 -13.13
C VAL A 826 -10.55 16.78 -14.06
N MET A 827 -10.19 18.02 -14.36
CA MET A 827 -9.05 18.35 -15.20
C MET A 827 -7.85 18.71 -14.33
N PHE A 828 -6.84 17.85 -14.35
CA PHE A 828 -5.57 18.09 -13.66
C PHE A 828 -4.47 18.52 -14.63
N THR A 829 -3.42 19.12 -14.08
CA THR A 829 -2.11 19.24 -14.71
C THR A 829 -1.12 18.35 -13.96
N LEU A 830 -0.38 17.50 -14.67
CA LEU A 830 0.70 16.68 -14.13
C LEU A 830 1.97 16.96 -14.93
N ASN A 831 2.98 17.58 -14.29
CA ASN A 831 4.23 18.03 -14.93
C ASN A 831 3.98 18.83 -16.22
N GLY A 832 3.03 19.78 -16.16
CA GLY A 832 2.63 20.63 -17.29
C GLY A 832 1.73 19.96 -18.33
N GLN A 833 1.32 18.70 -18.15
CA GLN A 833 0.42 18.01 -19.08
C GLN A 833 -0.99 17.89 -18.51
N LEU A 834 -2.01 18.17 -19.32
CA LEU A 834 -3.40 17.99 -18.92
C LEU A 834 -3.74 16.49 -18.74
N ARG A 835 -4.53 16.21 -17.72
CA ARG A 835 -4.98 14.89 -17.30
C ARG A 835 -6.46 14.95 -16.90
N PRO A 836 -7.38 14.61 -17.80
CA PRO A 836 -8.77 14.41 -17.43
C PRO A 836 -8.93 13.10 -16.67
N LEU A 837 -9.57 13.14 -15.51
CA LEU A 837 -9.97 11.98 -14.73
C LEU A 837 -11.48 12.01 -14.47
N GLN A 838 -12.08 10.83 -14.36
CA GLN A 838 -13.48 10.67 -13.94
C GLN A 838 -13.49 10.18 -12.50
N VAL A 839 -14.14 10.91 -11.62
CA VAL A 839 -14.16 10.65 -10.18
C VAL A 839 -15.60 10.50 -9.72
N ARG A 840 -15.91 9.42 -8.99
CA ARG A 840 -17.26 9.22 -8.43
C ARG A 840 -17.48 10.20 -7.28
N ASP A 841 -18.52 11.03 -7.39
CA ASP A 841 -18.98 11.92 -6.31
C ASP A 841 -19.98 11.18 -5.42
N ARG A 842 -19.53 10.72 -4.25
CA ARG A 842 -20.33 9.92 -3.31
C ARG A 842 -21.48 10.70 -2.67
N SER A 843 -21.53 12.03 -2.82
CA SER A 843 -22.65 12.85 -2.32
C SER A 843 -23.89 12.81 -3.22
N VAL A 844 -23.76 12.31 -4.45
CA VAL A 844 -24.85 12.20 -5.43
C VAL A 844 -25.25 10.74 -5.62
N GLU A 845 -26.53 10.41 -5.36
CA GLU A 845 -27.09 9.10 -5.70
C GLU A 845 -27.08 8.88 -7.22
N SER A 846 -26.65 7.70 -7.67
CA SER A 846 -26.65 7.36 -9.10
C SER A 846 -28.09 7.07 -9.54
N GLU A 847 -28.60 7.81 -10.53
CA GLU A 847 -29.90 7.52 -11.15
C GLU A 847 -29.82 6.27 -12.05
N VAL A 848 -28.61 5.88 -12.45
CA VAL A 848 -28.34 4.67 -13.24
C VAL A 848 -28.06 3.49 -12.30
N LYS A 849 -28.90 2.45 -12.33
CA LYS A 849 -28.61 1.16 -11.67
C LYS A 849 -27.39 0.52 -12.32
N THR A 850 -26.24 0.54 -11.65
CA THR A 850 -25.08 -0.29 -12.02
C THR A 850 -25.44 -1.77 -11.88
N ALA A 851 -25.09 -2.58 -12.89
CA ALA A 851 -25.26 -4.02 -12.81
C ALA A 851 -24.39 -4.59 -11.68
N GLU A 852 -24.95 -5.51 -10.90
CA GLU A 852 -24.23 -6.23 -9.83
C GLU A 852 -23.04 -7.00 -10.44
N LYS A 853 -21.91 -7.15 -9.74
CA LYS A 853 -20.76 -7.95 -10.20
C LYS A 853 -20.85 -9.39 -9.67
N ALA A 854 -20.46 -10.37 -10.49
CA ALA A 854 -20.31 -11.75 -10.04
C ALA A 854 -19.15 -11.87 -9.06
N ASP A 855 -19.31 -12.65 -7.99
CA ASP A 855 -18.24 -12.94 -7.03
C ASP A 855 -17.37 -14.07 -7.61
N PRO A 856 -16.08 -13.82 -7.94
CA PRO A 856 -15.21 -14.84 -8.51
C PRO A 856 -14.99 -16.05 -7.59
N ASN A 857 -15.20 -15.89 -6.28
CA ASN A 857 -15.03 -16.97 -5.29
C ASN A 857 -16.31 -17.81 -5.13
N ASN A 858 -17.45 -17.35 -5.66
CA ASN A 858 -18.70 -18.08 -5.59
C ASN A 858 -18.99 -18.78 -6.93
N ARG A 859 -18.85 -20.11 -6.93
CA ARG A 859 -19.09 -20.94 -8.13
C ARG A 859 -20.54 -20.92 -8.64
N GLY A 860 -21.49 -20.50 -7.80
CA GLY A 860 -22.89 -20.31 -8.19
C GLY A 860 -23.16 -18.97 -8.89
N HIS A 861 -22.22 -18.02 -8.88
CA HIS A 861 -22.36 -16.75 -9.60
C HIS A 861 -21.87 -16.91 -11.04
N VAL A 862 -22.77 -16.72 -12.01
CA VAL A 862 -22.41 -16.69 -13.43
C VAL A 862 -22.30 -15.24 -13.87
N GLY A 863 -21.08 -14.81 -14.21
CA GLY A 863 -20.81 -13.46 -14.71
C GLY A 863 -20.77 -13.38 -16.23
N SER A 864 -20.97 -12.18 -16.76
CA SER A 864 -20.80 -11.88 -18.17
C SER A 864 -19.32 -12.00 -18.55
N PRO A 865 -18.95 -12.77 -19.58
CA PRO A 865 -17.55 -12.99 -19.93
C PRO A 865 -16.88 -11.75 -20.53
N PHE A 866 -17.65 -10.79 -21.03
CA PHE A 866 -17.20 -9.53 -21.62
C PHE A 866 -18.33 -8.53 -21.78
N ALA A 867 -17.99 -7.31 -22.23
CA ALA A 867 -18.98 -6.30 -22.51
C ALA A 867 -19.78 -6.65 -23.78
N GLY A 868 -21.11 -6.61 -23.69
CA GLY A 868 -22.01 -6.98 -24.79
C GLY A 868 -23.48 -6.91 -24.38
N VAL A 869 -24.37 -7.13 -25.33
CA VAL A 869 -25.82 -7.23 -25.05
C VAL A 869 -26.11 -8.68 -24.67
N VAL A 870 -26.53 -8.89 -23.42
CA VAL A 870 -26.86 -10.21 -22.87
C VAL A 870 -28.37 -10.41 -22.91
N THR A 871 -28.79 -11.57 -23.41
CA THR A 871 -30.18 -12.01 -23.47
C THR A 871 -30.35 -13.29 -22.67
N MET A 872 -31.27 -13.29 -21.71
CA MET A 872 -31.50 -14.43 -20.82
C MET A 872 -32.14 -15.61 -21.56
N GLN A 873 -31.72 -16.83 -21.20
CA GLN A 873 -32.27 -18.08 -21.73
C GLN A 873 -32.93 -18.95 -20.63
N VAL A 874 -32.84 -18.54 -19.37
CA VAL A 874 -33.39 -19.22 -18.19
C VAL A 874 -34.11 -18.24 -17.27
N ASN A 875 -35.04 -18.75 -16.46
CA ASN A 875 -35.79 -17.99 -15.47
C ASN A 875 -35.44 -18.44 -14.04
N GLU A 876 -35.83 -17.63 -13.05
CA GLU A 876 -35.79 -18.03 -11.65
C GLU A 876 -36.64 -19.29 -11.41
N GLY A 877 -36.06 -20.26 -10.71
CA GLY A 877 -36.65 -21.56 -10.43
C GLY A 877 -36.30 -22.67 -11.44
N ASP A 878 -35.66 -22.35 -12.57
CA ASP A 878 -35.24 -23.34 -13.56
C ASP A 878 -34.09 -24.20 -13.02
N LYS A 879 -34.12 -25.50 -13.34
CA LYS A 879 -33.02 -26.43 -13.02
C LYS A 879 -32.05 -26.49 -14.19
N VAL A 880 -30.76 -26.32 -13.89
CA VAL A 880 -29.68 -26.31 -14.87
C VAL A 880 -28.58 -27.29 -14.47
N GLU A 881 -27.96 -27.94 -15.44
CA GLU A 881 -26.77 -28.77 -15.27
C GLU A 881 -25.49 -27.99 -15.60
N ALA A 882 -24.34 -28.44 -15.10
CA ALA A 882 -23.06 -27.83 -15.44
C ALA A 882 -22.81 -27.95 -16.96
N GLY A 883 -22.59 -26.81 -17.62
CA GLY A 883 -22.46 -26.69 -19.08
C GLY A 883 -23.71 -26.17 -19.79
N ASP A 884 -24.86 -26.11 -19.11
CA ASP A 884 -26.09 -25.56 -19.71
C ASP A 884 -25.95 -24.06 -20.01
N THR A 885 -26.59 -23.63 -21.09
CA THR A 885 -26.63 -22.22 -21.50
C THR A 885 -27.66 -21.48 -20.66
N VAL A 886 -27.21 -20.42 -19.97
CA VAL A 886 -28.06 -19.57 -19.13
C VAL A 886 -28.40 -18.23 -19.81
N ALA A 887 -27.56 -17.76 -20.72
CA ALA A 887 -27.78 -16.56 -21.50
C ALA A 887 -27.00 -16.59 -22.81
N THR A 888 -27.34 -15.72 -23.76
CA THR A 888 -26.55 -15.45 -24.97
C THR A 888 -26.01 -14.03 -24.90
N ILE A 889 -24.80 -13.80 -25.39
CA ILE A 889 -24.16 -12.48 -25.47
C ILE A 889 -23.80 -12.16 -26.91
N GLU A 890 -24.23 -10.98 -27.36
CA GLU A 890 -23.85 -10.42 -28.65
C GLU A 890 -22.82 -9.30 -28.44
N ALA A 891 -21.64 -9.48 -29.03
CA ALA A 891 -20.61 -8.46 -29.10
C ALA A 891 -19.84 -8.58 -30.41
N MET A 892 -19.53 -7.45 -31.06
CA MET A 892 -18.70 -7.42 -32.28
C MET A 892 -19.22 -8.27 -33.45
N LYS A 893 -20.55 -8.36 -33.65
CA LYS A 893 -21.21 -9.22 -34.68
C LYS A 893 -20.96 -10.72 -34.48
N MET A 894 -20.51 -11.12 -33.30
CA MET A 894 -20.41 -12.50 -32.88
C MET A 894 -21.40 -12.75 -31.75
N GLU A 895 -22.07 -13.90 -31.83
CA GLU A 895 -22.94 -14.40 -30.79
C GLU A 895 -22.21 -15.53 -30.05
N ALA A 896 -22.22 -15.46 -28.72
CA ALA A 896 -21.64 -16.50 -27.86
C ALA A 896 -22.64 -16.89 -26.77
N THR A 897 -22.54 -18.12 -26.28
CA THR A 897 -23.34 -18.60 -25.16
C THR A 897 -22.61 -18.38 -23.83
N ILE A 898 -23.37 -17.97 -22.81
CA ILE A 898 -22.93 -17.92 -21.42
C ILE A 898 -23.45 -19.20 -20.76
N THR A 899 -22.56 -20.01 -20.21
CA THR A 899 -22.89 -21.30 -19.58
C THR A 899 -22.60 -21.30 -18.08
N THR A 900 -23.35 -22.12 -17.34
CA THR A 900 -23.07 -22.36 -15.92
C THR A 900 -21.97 -23.42 -15.72
N GLN A 901 -21.16 -23.27 -14.66
CA GLN A 901 -20.14 -24.24 -14.25
C GLN A 901 -20.63 -25.19 -13.13
N THR A 902 -21.82 -24.96 -12.58
CA THR A 902 -22.39 -25.73 -11.47
C THR A 902 -23.83 -26.11 -11.78
N ALA A 903 -24.22 -27.34 -11.42
CA ALA A 903 -25.59 -27.80 -11.49
C ALA A 903 -26.37 -27.31 -10.26
N GLY A 904 -27.64 -26.96 -10.44
CA GLY A 904 -28.45 -26.43 -9.34
C GLY A 904 -29.77 -25.83 -9.81
N THR A 905 -30.39 -25.04 -8.95
CA THR A 905 -31.59 -24.27 -9.28
C THR A 905 -31.21 -22.79 -9.42
N VAL A 906 -31.68 -22.14 -10.48
CA VAL A 906 -31.52 -20.69 -10.66
C VAL A 906 -32.29 -19.98 -9.55
N SER A 907 -31.58 -19.42 -8.57
CA SER A 907 -32.18 -18.76 -7.41
C SER A 907 -32.45 -17.28 -7.68
N ARG A 908 -31.71 -16.68 -8.60
CA ARG A 908 -31.89 -15.27 -9.00
C ARG A 908 -31.40 -14.98 -10.40
N VAL A 909 -32.19 -14.27 -11.20
CA VAL A 909 -31.74 -13.65 -12.46
C VAL A 909 -31.40 -12.18 -12.19
N ALA A 910 -30.15 -11.79 -12.42
CA ALA A 910 -29.64 -10.49 -11.97
C ALA A 910 -29.86 -9.34 -12.98
N ILE A 911 -30.32 -9.67 -14.19
CA ILE A 911 -30.53 -8.72 -15.29
C ILE A 911 -31.95 -8.84 -15.87
N ALA A 912 -32.39 -7.80 -16.58
CA ALA A 912 -33.63 -7.91 -17.37
C ALA A 912 -33.45 -8.88 -18.56
N ASP A 913 -34.55 -9.31 -19.19
CA ASP A 913 -34.55 -10.26 -20.33
C ASP A 913 -33.50 -9.94 -21.40
N VAL A 914 -33.27 -8.64 -21.67
CA VAL A 914 -32.18 -8.14 -22.52
C VAL A 914 -31.53 -6.92 -21.86
N GLN A 915 -30.22 -6.96 -21.64
CA GLN A 915 -29.49 -5.85 -21.02
C GLN A 915 -28.05 -5.76 -21.52
N GLN A 916 -27.52 -4.54 -21.64
CA GLN A 916 -26.10 -4.34 -21.92
C GLN A 916 -25.28 -4.43 -20.63
N LEU A 917 -24.30 -5.34 -20.62
CA LEU A 917 -23.43 -5.62 -19.49
C LEU A 917 -21.97 -5.37 -19.83
N GLU A 918 -21.15 -5.19 -18.81
CA GLU A 918 -19.68 -5.20 -18.85
C GLU A 918 -19.12 -6.58 -18.45
N GLY A 919 -17.82 -6.80 -18.67
CA GLY A 919 -17.16 -8.00 -18.18
C GLY A 919 -17.26 -8.13 -16.65
N GLY A 920 -17.64 -9.31 -16.18
CA GLY A 920 -17.79 -9.65 -14.77
C GLY A 920 -19.12 -9.21 -14.13
N ASP A 921 -20.03 -8.58 -14.85
CA ASP A 921 -21.39 -8.30 -14.34
C ASP A 921 -22.13 -9.61 -14.11
N LEU A 922 -22.81 -9.73 -12.98
CA LEU A 922 -23.61 -10.89 -12.61
C LEU A 922 -24.79 -11.02 -13.57
N VAL A 923 -24.93 -12.22 -14.13
CA VAL A 923 -26.03 -12.60 -15.03
C VAL A 923 -27.07 -13.40 -14.25
N VAL A 924 -26.63 -14.43 -13.52
CA VAL A 924 -27.52 -15.35 -12.77
C VAL A 924 -26.80 -15.95 -11.55
N VAL A 925 -27.57 -16.27 -10.51
CA VAL A 925 -27.14 -17.02 -9.31
C VAL A 925 -27.77 -18.41 -9.32
N ILE A 926 -26.96 -19.43 -9.03
CA ILE A 926 -27.36 -20.83 -8.98
C ILE A 926 -27.04 -21.39 -7.59
N ASP A 927 -28.08 -21.89 -6.94
CA ASP A 927 -27.97 -22.59 -5.66
C ASP A 927 -27.84 -24.09 -5.94
N ALA A 928 -26.78 -24.71 -5.39
CA ALA A 928 -26.45 -26.12 -5.59
C ALA A 928 -27.46 -27.08 -4.94
#